data_AF-A0A517IF49-F1
#
_entry.id   AF-A0A517IF49-F1
#
_cell.length_a   1.000
_cell.length_b   1.000
_cell.length_c   1.000
_cell.angle_alpha   90.00
_cell.angle_beta   90.00
_cell.angle_gamma   90.00
#
_symmetry.space_group_name_H-M   'P 1'
#
loop_
_entity.id
_entity.type
_entity.pdbx_description
1 polymer ?
#
loop_
_entity_poly.entity_id
_entity_poly.type
_entity_poly.pdbx_seq_one_letter_code
_entity_poly.pdbx_strand_id
1 'polypeptide(L)'
;MDLLTYSPLIATKLHVPKYGSDLLLRHQILKEIDDAGAARLILVCAPAGFGKTTAVSQWTQNSGKPTGWISLDESDNDPVRFWRYFARAIDRAQEGLGKESSSVLHPQYTASAEQLMSVLLEEIAGFERDFYLVLDDYHLIKEPSIHEGLQTLIQHASLYMHVVLITREEPPFALHRLRVRKQLKQLGSDTLRFNEDECRRLFHEQLGLSLSEQDIGLLSKRTEGWVAGLQLAALSMQGKPEASKVIHQFSGNDKYVGEYLTEEVLKRLPEKVQMFLLKTSILPRLTGDLCVAVTGEPDAHDILRMLERMNSFVIALDGVNEWYRYHHLFAELLLSHVRKTYNELLPALHISASCWFESHGWIMEATEHAFLGKDWTRASRLIVAHAPWMLKQYENITLRRWMKYFEKSWLECNPELCIAFAWLHAVSNEIDQAEILLQLADEATRTNHGSFDDCRVEMCVLRGYIEVMRGNVDLSLKYMEESVQMKPKFSRYFIVGIELNSDEPYVLRSRVALSGYLSNVNEYYPKLRAIWKHSGLGILAYGSIVMAELYYEKNDFEQLQYFVPRAIQLGTISLNFGVLVPVYLTLARWRKAEHRNDEMWLAMEEITLLCRQHDAPPHWMSFVETFRVRLWTEENRREEIEKWAEPYTKMNVDIVASRHEFERMTLARAYIYLKNDSAAIMLLTSLKHEAEIKDRLGSRIEAFLLLSQAYMIQKQNHEAMACMRMAVMLAASEGYVRTFLDEGSGVAKMLYSLYKSKNVSKQEMTYLSMLLKSVEKEFPTLDIQIRVSPALEKLTERESEVLALIGEGLSNSEIADKLHLTLGTVKGHVHQIFSKLQVKNRAQAIVRLRESEVDH
;
A
#
# COMPACT_ATOMS: atom_id res chain seq x y z
N MET A 1 -12.00 13.86 18.36
CA MET A 1 -11.27 13.61 17.10
C MET A 1 -11.55 12.17 16.71
N ASP A 2 -12.81 11.89 16.33
CA ASP A 2 -13.18 10.63 15.70
C ASP A 2 -12.79 10.74 14.21
N LEU A 3 -11.56 10.38 13.87
CA LEU A 3 -11.00 10.47 12.51
C LEU A 3 -10.44 9.12 12.01
N LEU A 4 -11.06 8.03 12.46
CA LEU A 4 -10.81 6.66 11.96
C LEU A 4 -11.63 6.30 10.72
N THR A 5 -12.34 7.24 10.11
CA THR A 5 -13.15 6.92 8.94
C THR A 5 -12.28 6.88 7.70
N TYR A 6 -11.92 5.65 7.30
CA TYR A 6 -11.74 5.25 5.91
C TYR A 6 -12.65 6.07 5.00
N SER A 7 -12.22 6.46 3.78
CA SER A 7 -13.22 6.75 2.76
C SER A 7 -14.05 5.47 2.61
N PRO A 8 -15.31 5.49 3.06
CA PRO A 8 -16.08 4.26 3.18
C PRO A 8 -16.31 3.71 1.77
N LEU A 9 -16.17 2.39 1.58
CA LEU A 9 -16.62 1.80 0.32
C LEU A 9 -18.11 2.08 0.17
N ILE A 10 -18.49 2.50 -1.03
CA ILE A 10 -19.86 2.78 -1.37
C ILE A 10 -20.61 1.45 -1.40
N ALA A 11 -21.41 1.16 -0.37
CA ALA A 11 -22.18 -0.08 -0.30
C ALA A 11 -23.14 -0.26 -1.49
N THR A 12 -23.66 0.82 -2.06
CA THR A 12 -24.58 0.80 -3.21
C THR A 12 -23.94 0.34 -4.52
N LYS A 13 -22.62 0.46 -4.68
CA LYS A 13 -21.90 -0.10 -5.85
C LYS A 13 -21.82 -1.62 -5.82
N LEU A 14 -22.07 -2.21 -4.65
CA LEU A 14 -21.99 -3.65 -4.40
C LEU A 14 -23.35 -4.34 -4.42
N HIS A 15 -24.42 -3.63 -4.79
CA HIS A 15 -25.77 -4.17 -4.88
C HIS A 15 -26.17 -4.42 -6.33
N VAL A 16 -26.85 -5.55 -6.57
CA VAL A 16 -27.49 -5.82 -7.86
C VAL A 16 -28.60 -4.79 -8.07
N PRO A 17 -28.59 -4.03 -9.18
CA PRO A 17 -29.65 -3.09 -9.50
C PRO A 17 -31.01 -3.78 -9.53
N LYS A 18 -31.98 -3.23 -8.78
CA LYS A 18 -33.36 -3.71 -8.79
C LYS A 18 -34.16 -2.89 -9.77
N TYR A 19 -34.74 -3.58 -10.73
CA TYR A 19 -35.68 -2.98 -11.68
C TYR A 19 -37.10 -3.42 -11.31
N GLY A 20 -38.10 -2.59 -11.64
CA GLY A 20 -39.50 -2.85 -11.29
C GLY A 20 -40.07 -4.16 -11.87
N SER A 21 -41.25 -4.57 -11.37
CA SER A 21 -41.97 -5.79 -11.76
C SER A 21 -42.40 -5.84 -13.24
N ASP A 22 -42.36 -4.69 -13.93
CA ASP A 22 -42.93 -4.48 -15.26
C ASP A 22 -41.87 -4.64 -16.37
N LEU A 23 -40.78 -5.35 -16.09
CA LEU A 23 -39.80 -5.69 -17.11
C LEU A 23 -40.17 -7.00 -17.82
N LEU A 24 -40.10 -6.97 -19.15
CA LEU A 24 -40.21 -8.18 -19.95
C LEU A 24 -39.09 -9.17 -19.60
N LEU A 25 -39.46 -10.40 -19.24
CA LEU A 25 -38.51 -11.46 -18.91
C LEU A 25 -37.93 -12.07 -20.20
N ARG A 26 -36.62 -11.94 -20.38
CA ARG A 26 -35.92 -12.39 -21.61
C ARG A 26 -35.37 -13.80 -21.48
N HIS A 27 -36.28 -14.78 -21.46
CA HIS A 27 -35.96 -16.20 -21.24
C HIS A 27 -34.81 -16.75 -22.08
N GLN A 28 -34.69 -16.32 -23.35
CA GLN A 28 -33.62 -16.77 -24.24
C GLN A 28 -32.24 -16.32 -23.73
N ILE A 29 -32.09 -15.06 -23.32
CA ILE A 29 -30.82 -14.53 -22.80
C ILE A 29 -30.49 -15.14 -21.44
N LEU A 30 -31.48 -15.27 -20.56
CA LEU A 30 -31.31 -15.90 -19.26
C LEU A 30 -30.78 -17.33 -19.42
N LYS A 31 -31.35 -18.08 -20.37
CA LYS A 31 -30.88 -19.43 -20.72
C LYS A 31 -29.48 -19.40 -21.32
N GLU A 32 -29.16 -18.46 -22.21
CA GLU A 32 -27.81 -18.37 -22.80
C GLU A 32 -26.72 -18.05 -21.77
N ILE A 33 -27.03 -17.27 -20.74
CA ILE A 33 -26.10 -17.03 -19.62
C ILE A 33 -26.00 -18.26 -18.73
N ASP A 34 -27.11 -18.96 -18.47
CA ASP A 34 -27.13 -20.15 -17.61
C ASP A 34 -26.44 -21.37 -18.26
N ASP A 35 -26.63 -21.55 -19.58
CA ASP A 35 -25.98 -22.57 -20.40
C ASP A 35 -24.45 -22.36 -20.51
N ALA A 36 -23.92 -21.24 -20.00
CA ALA A 36 -22.51 -20.93 -19.98
C ALA A 36 -21.73 -21.65 -18.87
N GLY A 37 -22.28 -22.70 -18.24
CA GLY A 37 -21.76 -23.34 -17.02
C GLY A 37 -20.29 -23.82 -17.03
N ALA A 38 -19.62 -23.92 -18.18
CA ALA A 38 -18.18 -24.22 -18.29
C ALA A 38 -17.29 -22.99 -18.61
N ALA A 39 -17.89 -21.82 -18.84
CA ALA A 39 -17.18 -20.60 -19.20
C ALA A 39 -16.66 -19.90 -17.95
N ARG A 40 -15.35 -19.59 -17.95
CA ARG A 40 -14.74 -18.77 -16.89
C ARG A 40 -15.04 -17.28 -17.05
N LEU A 41 -15.28 -16.87 -18.29
CA LEU A 41 -15.61 -15.50 -18.64
C LEU A 41 -16.89 -15.45 -19.48
N ILE A 42 -17.89 -14.73 -18.99
CA ILE A 42 -19.11 -14.37 -19.71
C ILE A 42 -19.01 -12.88 -20.06
N LEU A 43 -18.72 -12.59 -21.33
CA LEU A 43 -18.56 -11.24 -21.82
C LEU A 43 -19.86 -10.74 -22.45
N VAL A 44 -20.49 -9.75 -21.82
CA VAL A 44 -21.68 -9.04 -22.32
C VAL A 44 -21.23 -7.70 -22.89
N CYS A 45 -21.02 -7.66 -24.21
CA CYS A 45 -20.42 -6.51 -24.90
C CYS A 45 -21.38 -5.95 -25.96
N ALA A 46 -21.88 -4.74 -25.73
CA ALA A 46 -22.74 -4.02 -26.66
C ALA A 46 -22.75 -2.51 -26.33
N PRO A 47 -23.11 -1.63 -27.29
CA PRO A 47 -23.25 -0.19 -27.04
C PRO A 47 -24.26 0.15 -25.92
N ALA A 48 -24.34 1.44 -25.57
CA ALA A 48 -25.29 1.92 -24.57
C ALA A 48 -26.75 1.65 -24.99
N GLY A 49 -27.63 1.39 -24.01
CA GLY A 49 -29.06 1.22 -24.27
C GLY A 49 -29.51 -0.15 -24.82
N PHE A 50 -28.61 -1.12 -25.00
CA PHE A 50 -28.96 -2.51 -25.36
C PHE A 50 -29.44 -3.38 -24.18
N GLY A 51 -29.59 -2.82 -22.99
CA GLY A 51 -30.13 -3.54 -21.81
C GLY A 51 -29.18 -4.55 -21.17
N LYS A 52 -27.85 -4.42 -21.35
CA LYS A 52 -26.84 -5.34 -20.79
C LYS A 52 -27.00 -5.55 -19.28
N THR A 53 -26.97 -4.45 -18.52
CA THR A 53 -27.10 -4.45 -17.06
C THR A 53 -28.44 -5.05 -16.62
N THR A 54 -29.52 -4.72 -17.33
CA THR A 54 -30.86 -5.26 -17.07
C THR A 54 -30.91 -6.77 -17.28
N ALA A 55 -30.33 -7.29 -18.36
CA ALA A 55 -30.32 -8.72 -18.66
C ALA A 55 -29.55 -9.53 -17.61
N VAL A 56 -28.37 -9.07 -17.20
CA VAL A 56 -27.58 -9.76 -16.16
C VAL A 56 -28.23 -9.62 -14.78
N SER A 57 -28.82 -8.47 -14.46
CA SER A 57 -29.57 -8.29 -13.20
C SER A 57 -30.80 -9.21 -13.12
N GLN A 58 -31.55 -9.36 -14.22
CA GLN A 58 -32.65 -10.32 -14.29
C GLN A 58 -32.16 -11.77 -14.13
N TRP A 59 -31.05 -12.14 -14.76
CA TRP A 59 -30.49 -13.47 -14.64
C TRP A 59 -30.00 -13.79 -13.21
N THR A 60 -29.30 -12.85 -12.56
CA THR A 60 -28.85 -13.03 -11.16
C THR A 60 -30.02 -13.18 -10.19
N GLN A 61 -31.09 -12.40 -10.36
CA GLN A 61 -32.29 -12.49 -9.51
C GLN A 61 -33.09 -13.79 -9.70
N ASN A 62 -33.12 -14.35 -10.93
CA ASN A 62 -33.90 -15.56 -11.23
C ASN A 62 -33.10 -16.86 -11.06
N SER A 63 -31.78 -16.82 -11.14
CA SER A 63 -30.94 -18.03 -11.08
C SER A 63 -30.74 -18.56 -9.66
N GLY A 64 -30.87 -17.70 -8.64
CA GLY A 64 -30.57 -18.06 -7.24
C GLY A 64 -29.11 -18.42 -6.97
N LYS A 65 -28.21 -18.14 -7.93
CA LYS A 65 -26.79 -18.47 -7.85
C LYS A 65 -26.03 -17.44 -6.99
N PRO A 66 -25.08 -17.86 -6.14
CA PRO A 66 -24.28 -16.94 -5.33
C PRO A 66 -23.55 -15.93 -6.23
N THR A 67 -23.86 -14.64 -6.07
CA THR A 67 -23.38 -13.59 -6.98
C THR A 67 -22.87 -12.36 -6.24
N GLY A 68 -21.64 -11.96 -6.55
CA GLY A 68 -21.06 -10.66 -6.20
C GLY A 68 -21.28 -9.66 -7.34
N TRP A 69 -21.58 -8.41 -7.01
CA TRP A 69 -21.82 -7.36 -8.00
C TRP A 69 -20.93 -6.14 -7.73
N ILE A 70 -20.40 -5.54 -8.79
CA ILE A 70 -19.66 -4.28 -8.74
C ILE A 70 -20.12 -3.38 -9.89
N SER A 71 -20.69 -2.22 -9.56
CA SER A 71 -20.92 -1.15 -10.52
C SER A 71 -19.73 -0.21 -10.55
N LEU A 72 -18.96 -0.21 -11.65
CA LEU A 72 -17.72 0.55 -11.79
C LEU A 72 -17.98 1.98 -12.24
N ASP A 73 -17.13 2.91 -11.79
CA ASP A 73 -17.03 4.29 -12.29
C ASP A 73 -15.56 4.70 -12.53
N GLU A 74 -15.32 5.94 -13.00
CA GLU A 74 -13.96 6.43 -13.30
C GLU A 74 -13.05 6.49 -12.07
N SER A 75 -13.60 6.56 -10.85
CA SER A 75 -12.82 6.56 -9.61
C SER A 75 -12.22 5.18 -9.32
N ASP A 76 -12.85 4.10 -9.81
CA ASP A 76 -12.35 2.74 -9.65
C ASP A 76 -11.23 2.39 -10.64
N ASN A 77 -10.80 3.33 -11.48
CA ASN A 77 -9.58 3.14 -12.28
C ASN A 77 -8.30 3.16 -11.43
N ASP A 78 -8.42 3.43 -10.13
CA ASP A 78 -7.37 3.23 -9.14
C ASP A 78 -7.30 1.73 -8.74
N PRO A 79 -6.18 1.03 -8.98
CA PRO A 79 -6.04 -0.41 -8.73
C PRO A 79 -6.46 -0.84 -7.34
N VAL A 80 -6.05 -0.08 -6.33
CA VAL A 80 -6.40 -0.35 -4.95
C VAL A 80 -7.92 -0.37 -4.78
N ARG A 81 -8.57 0.70 -5.23
CA ARG A 81 -10.01 0.87 -5.04
C ARG A 81 -10.79 -0.20 -5.81
N PHE A 82 -10.38 -0.48 -7.04
CA PHE A 82 -10.94 -1.56 -7.86
C PHE A 82 -10.91 -2.89 -7.10
N TRP A 83 -9.73 -3.28 -6.65
CA TRP A 83 -9.51 -4.56 -5.99
C TRP A 83 -10.25 -4.62 -4.64
N ARG A 84 -10.37 -3.51 -3.88
CA ARG A 84 -11.21 -3.44 -2.67
C ARG A 84 -12.67 -3.77 -2.93
N TYR A 85 -13.26 -3.14 -3.95
CA TYR A 85 -14.61 -3.50 -4.38
C TYR A 85 -14.66 -4.96 -4.84
N PHE A 86 -13.60 -5.44 -5.50
CA PHE A 86 -13.49 -6.81 -5.99
C PHE A 86 -13.66 -7.86 -4.88
N ALA A 87 -12.84 -7.88 -3.82
CA ALA A 87 -13.14 -8.88 -2.78
C ALA A 87 -14.37 -8.56 -1.96
N ARG A 88 -14.74 -7.28 -1.77
CA ARG A 88 -15.98 -7.00 -1.05
C ARG A 88 -17.20 -7.57 -1.78
N ALA A 89 -17.16 -7.61 -3.12
CA ALA A 89 -18.16 -8.30 -3.92
C ALA A 89 -18.05 -9.82 -3.81
N ILE A 90 -16.84 -10.38 -3.72
CA ILE A 90 -16.63 -11.82 -3.46
C ILE A 90 -17.21 -12.22 -2.08
N ASP A 91 -16.98 -11.45 -1.02
CA ASP A 91 -17.56 -11.67 0.33
C ASP A 91 -19.08 -11.61 0.33
N ARG A 92 -19.66 -10.77 -0.53
CA ARG A 92 -21.12 -10.75 -0.71
C ARG A 92 -21.64 -11.93 -1.51
N ALA A 93 -20.85 -12.48 -2.43
CA ALA A 93 -21.22 -13.66 -3.19
C ALA A 93 -21.32 -14.90 -2.29
N GLN A 94 -20.42 -15.04 -1.31
CA GLN A 94 -20.47 -16.08 -0.29
C GLN A 94 -20.06 -15.52 1.07
N GLU A 95 -20.92 -15.71 2.08
CA GLU A 95 -20.60 -15.32 3.45
C GLU A 95 -19.30 -15.98 3.95
N GLY A 96 -18.28 -15.18 4.25
CA GLY A 96 -16.98 -15.63 4.74
C GLY A 96 -15.86 -15.61 3.69
N LEU A 97 -16.18 -15.38 2.42
CA LEU A 97 -15.21 -15.23 1.33
C LEU A 97 -14.55 -13.85 1.42
N GLY A 98 -13.23 -13.75 1.29
CA GLY A 98 -12.56 -12.46 1.32
C GLY A 98 -12.67 -11.64 2.59
N LYS A 99 -12.82 -12.26 3.76
CA LYS A 99 -12.41 -11.63 5.02
C LYS A 99 -10.89 -11.50 5.11
N GLU A 100 -10.17 -12.54 4.70
CA GLU A 100 -8.72 -12.47 4.48
C GLU A 100 -8.42 -11.59 3.27
N SER A 101 -9.11 -11.70 2.12
CA SER A 101 -8.82 -10.81 0.99
C SER A 101 -9.22 -9.37 1.22
N SER A 102 -10.30 -9.05 1.95
CA SER A 102 -10.63 -7.66 2.30
C SER A 102 -9.66 -7.04 3.29
N SER A 103 -9.09 -7.85 4.20
CA SER A 103 -7.90 -7.45 4.96
C SER A 103 -6.72 -7.26 4.00
N VAL A 104 -6.54 -8.18 3.04
CA VAL A 104 -5.54 -8.20 1.96
C VAL A 104 -5.90 -7.27 0.78
N LEU A 105 -6.86 -6.36 0.90
CA LEU A 105 -7.21 -5.42 -0.19
C LEU A 105 -7.19 -4.00 0.30
N HIS A 106 -6.78 -3.81 1.54
CA HIS A 106 -6.46 -2.50 2.06
C HIS A 106 -5.51 -1.76 1.10
N PRO A 107 -5.67 -0.43 0.90
CA PRO A 107 -4.94 0.38 -0.06
C PRO A 107 -3.43 0.34 -0.19
N GLN A 108 -2.77 -0.50 0.60
CA GLN A 108 -1.38 -0.38 0.98
C GLN A 108 -0.49 -1.43 0.34
N TYR A 109 -0.87 -1.87 -0.86
CA TYR A 109 -0.04 -2.69 -1.73
C TYR A 109 0.78 -1.81 -2.68
N THR A 110 1.98 -1.49 -2.22
CA THR A 110 3.16 -1.50 -3.09
C THR A 110 3.63 -2.94 -3.39
N ALA A 111 2.78 -3.94 -3.16
CA ALA A 111 2.95 -5.22 -3.80
C ALA A 111 2.60 -5.08 -5.29
N SER A 112 3.41 -5.68 -6.15
CA SER A 112 3.02 -5.89 -7.55
C SER A 112 1.61 -6.49 -7.61
N ALA A 113 0.84 -6.14 -8.63
CA ALA A 113 -0.48 -6.74 -8.88
C ALA A 113 -0.46 -8.27 -8.75
N GLU A 114 0.69 -8.90 -9.01
CA GLU A 114 0.99 -10.32 -8.87
C GLU A 114 0.83 -10.88 -7.44
N GLN A 115 1.15 -10.14 -6.37
CA GLN A 115 1.02 -10.67 -5.01
C GLN A 115 -0.43 -10.66 -4.55
N LEU A 116 -1.16 -9.57 -4.82
CA LEU A 116 -2.60 -9.50 -4.60
C LEU A 116 -3.30 -10.65 -5.32
N MET A 117 -2.90 -10.86 -6.57
CA MET A 117 -3.35 -11.96 -7.40
C MET A 117 -3.07 -13.33 -6.77
N SER A 118 -1.89 -13.53 -6.17
CA SER A 118 -1.57 -14.82 -5.53
C SER A 118 -2.47 -15.15 -4.34
N VAL A 119 -2.76 -14.18 -3.48
CA VAL A 119 -3.62 -14.41 -2.30
C VAL A 119 -5.07 -14.61 -2.72
N LEU A 120 -5.57 -13.79 -3.65
CA LEU A 120 -6.91 -13.98 -4.21
C LEU A 120 -7.05 -15.35 -4.86
N LEU A 121 -6.07 -15.80 -5.63
CA LEU A 121 -6.08 -17.11 -6.26
C LEU A 121 -6.06 -18.26 -5.25
N GLU A 122 -5.31 -18.13 -4.16
CA GLU A 122 -5.25 -19.12 -3.08
C GLU A 122 -6.60 -19.21 -2.35
N GLU A 123 -7.20 -18.07 -1.99
CA GLU A 123 -8.54 -18.05 -1.40
C GLU A 123 -9.56 -18.67 -2.35
N ILE A 124 -9.62 -18.24 -3.61
CA ILE A 124 -10.56 -18.74 -4.61
C ILE A 124 -10.36 -20.25 -4.87
N ALA A 125 -9.13 -20.76 -4.72
CA ALA A 125 -8.83 -22.18 -4.86
C ALA A 125 -9.41 -23.06 -3.75
N GLY A 126 -9.68 -22.50 -2.57
CA GLY A 126 -10.27 -23.23 -1.43
C GLY A 126 -11.76 -23.57 -1.58
N PHE A 127 -12.42 -23.13 -2.65
CA PHE A 127 -13.86 -23.32 -2.83
C PHE A 127 -14.22 -24.46 -3.78
N GLU A 128 -15.33 -25.12 -3.47
CA GLU A 128 -15.88 -26.26 -4.22
C GLU A 128 -17.30 -26.01 -4.78
N ARG A 129 -17.74 -24.76 -4.86
CA ARG A 129 -19.09 -24.39 -5.33
C ARG A 129 -19.07 -23.19 -6.26
N ASP A 130 -19.87 -23.25 -7.32
CA ASP A 130 -19.98 -22.19 -8.32
C ASP A 130 -20.45 -20.86 -7.72
N PHE A 131 -19.74 -19.78 -8.05
CA PHE A 131 -20.14 -18.41 -7.74
C PHE A 131 -19.79 -17.48 -8.90
N TYR A 132 -20.54 -16.38 -8.99
CA TYR A 132 -20.45 -15.43 -10.09
C TYR A 132 -20.03 -14.05 -9.60
N LEU A 133 -19.17 -13.39 -10.35
CA LEU A 133 -18.76 -12.03 -10.07
C LEU A 133 -19.07 -11.14 -11.27
N VAL A 134 -20.00 -10.20 -11.09
CA VAL A 134 -20.43 -9.27 -12.13
C VAL A 134 -19.69 -7.95 -12.00
N LEU A 135 -18.98 -7.56 -13.06
CA LEU A 135 -18.40 -6.22 -13.20
C LEU A 135 -19.21 -5.43 -14.24
N ASP A 136 -19.98 -4.46 -13.75
CA ASP A 136 -20.80 -3.57 -14.56
C ASP A 136 -20.04 -2.32 -14.97
N ASP A 137 -20.21 -1.90 -16.23
CA ASP A 137 -19.53 -0.75 -16.85
C ASP A 137 -17.99 -0.84 -16.93
N TYR A 138 -17.41 -2.03 -17.20
CA TYR A 138 -15.95 -2.26 -17.19
C TYR A 138 -15.12 -1.39 -18.16
N HIS A 139 -15.69 -0.89 -19.25
CA HIS A 139 -15.05 0.08 -20.17
C HIS A 139 -14.52 1.37 -19.50
N LEU A 140 -14.94 1.70 -18.27
CA LEU A 140 -14.42 2.84 -17.52
C LEU A 140 -13.02 2.56 -16.96
N ILE A 141 -12.63 1.28 -16.85
CA ILE A 141 -11.31 0.85 -16.42
C ILE A 141 -10.37 0.87 -17.62
N LYS A 142 -9.29 1.64 -17.50
CA LYS A 142 -8.23 1.83 -18.51
C LYS A 142 -6.84 1.49 -18.01
N GLU A 143 -6.69 1.32 -16.69
CA GLU A 143 -5.43 1.08 -16.02
C GLU A 143 -4.89 -0.33 -16.36
N PRO A 144 -3.71 -0.45 -17.02
CA PRO A 144 -3.19 -1.74 -17.50
C PRO A 144 -2.99 -2.77 -16.40
N SER A 145 -2.55 -2.34 -15.21
CA SER A 145 -2.32 -3.24 -14.08
C SER A 145 -3.58 -3.97 -13.60
N ILE A 146 -4.75 -3.32 -13.70
CA ILE A 146 -6.04 -3.95 -13.40
C ILE A 146 -6.39 -5.00 -14.46
N HIS A 147 -6.16 -4.70 -15.74
CA HIS A 147 -6.44 -5.60 -16.84
C HIS A 147 -5.58 -6.87 -16.78
N GLU A 148 -4.28 -6.71 -16.52
CA GLU A 148 -3.33 -7.82 -16.37
C GLU A 148 -3.69 -8.69 -15.17
N GLY A 149 -4.03 -8.08 -14.03
CA GLY A 149 -4.47 -8.79 -12.84
C GLY A 149 -5.75 -9.59 -13.09
N LEU A 150 -6.81 -8.97 -13.64
CA LEU A 150 -8.07 -9.68 -13.91
C LEU A 150 -7.90 -10.79 -14.95
N GLN A 151 -7.06 -10.58 -15.96
CA GLN A 151 -6.72 -11.62 -16.94
C GLN A 151 -6.01 -12.80 -16.27
N THR A 152 -5.04 -12.54 -15.40
CA THR A 152 -4.33 -13.57 -14.62
C THR A 152 -5.32 -14.33 -13.74
N LEU A 153 -6.26 -13.62 -13.12
CA LEU A 153 -7.30 -14.21 -12.28
C LEU A 153 -8.15 -15.20 -13.07
N ILE A 154 -8.69 -14.79 -14.22
CA ILE A 154 -9.52 -15.65 -15.08
C ILE A 154 -8.72 -16.88 -15.58
N GLN A 155 -7.42 -16.74 -15.80
CA GLN A 155 -6.56 -17.82 -16.27
C GLN A 155 -6.23 -18.85 -15.17
N HIS A 156 -6.05 -18.41 -13.93
CA HIS A 156 -5.55 -19.26 -12.84
C HIS A 156 -6.59 -19.61 -11.77
N ALA A 157 -7.73 -18.92 -11.72
CA ALA A 157 -8.78 -19.17 -10.74
C ALA A 157 -9.37 -20.59 -10.84
N SER A 158 -10.01 -21.01 -9.75
CA SER A 158 -10.69 -22.30 -9.65
C SER A 158 -11.79 -22.43 -10.71
N LEU A 159 -12.18 -23.67 -11.01
CA LEU A 159 -13.24 -23.97 -12.00
C LEU A 159 -14.62 -23.45 -11.57
N TYR A 160 -14.78 -23.10 -10.30
CA TYR A 160 -16.03 -22.66 -9.70
C TYR A 160 -16.23 -21.15 -9.75
N MET A 161 -15.22 -20.38 -10.17
CA MET A 161 -15.34 -18.94 -10.32
C MET A 161 -15.71 -18.56 -11.75
N HIS A 162 -16.81 -17.82 -11.89
CA HIS A 162 -17.27 -17.29 -13.16
C HIS A 162 -17.31 -15.76 -13.14
N VAL A 163 -16.58 -15.11 -14.04
CA VAL A 163 -16.58 -13.64 -14.17
C VAL A 163 -17.56 -13.23 -15.27
N VAL A 164 -18.48 -12.33 -14.95
CA VAL A 164 -19.41 -11.70 -15.91
C VAL A 164 -18.99 -10.25 -16.12
N LEU A 165 -18.56 -9.91 -17.33
CA LEU A 165 -18.15 -8.55 -17.68
C LEU A 165 -19.22 -7.88 -18.53
N ILE A 166 -19.73 -6.76 -18.05
CA ILE A 166 -20.63 -5.89 -18.82
C ILE A 166 -19.83 -4.69 -19.28
N THR A 167 -19.73 -4.53 -20.59
CA THR A 167 -18.88 -3.50 -21.19
C THR A 167 -19.47 -2.97 -22.51
N ARG A 168 -19.04 -1.77 -22.90
CA ARG A 168 -19.39 -1.17 -24.20
C ARG A 168 -18.46 -1.59 -25.32
N GLU A 169 -17.21 -1.87 -24.98
CA GLU A 169 -16.14 -2.26 -25.88
C GLU A 169 -15.42 -3.51 -25.39
N GLU A 170 -14.79 -4.27 -26.29
CA GLU A 170 -14.06 -5.46 -25.90
C GLU A 170 -12.88 -5.08 -24.98
N PRO A 171 -12.74 -5.73 -23.80
CA PRO A 171 -11.63 -5.44 -22.91
C PRO A 171 -10.30 -5.87 -23.55
N PRO A 172 -9.16 -5.26 -23.17
CA PRO A 172 -7.85 -5.56 -23.73
C PRO A 172 -7.28 -6.89 -23.23
N PHE A 173 -8.06 -7.97 -23.33
CA PHE A 173 -7.72 -9.32 -22.89
C PHE A 173 -7.33 -10.20 -24.05
N ALA A 174 -6.53 -11.24 -23.76
CA ALA A 174 -6.23 -12.31 -24.70
C ALA A 174 -7.42 -13.27 -24.92
N LEU A 175 -8.59 -12.74 -25.33
CA LEU A 175 -9.86 -13.47 -25.47
C LEU A 175 -9.77 -14.69 -26.41
N HIS A 176 -8.88 -14.63 -27.40
CA HIS A 176 -8.62 -15.74 -28.33
C HIS A 176 -8.24 -17.05 -27.61
N ARG A 177 -7.47 -16.97 -26.51
CA ARG A 177 -7.05 -18.16 -25.74
C ARG A 177 -8.24 -18.81 -25.03
N LEU A 178 -9.11 -17.99 -24.44
CA LEU A 178 -10.31 -18.46 -23.76
C LEU A 178 -11.31 -19.06 -24.76
N ARG A 179 -11.43 -18.45 -25.95
CA ARG A 179 -12.31 -18.93 -27.04
C ARG A 179 -11.89 -20.32 -27.52
N VAL A 180 -10.59 -20.55 -27.78
CA VAL A 180 -10.06 -21.86 -28.20
C VAL A 180 -10.32 -22.94 -27.14
N ARG A 181 -10.22 -22.58 -25.85
CA ARG A 181 -10.47 -23.49 -24.73
C ARG A 181 -11.95 -23.70 -24.40
N LYS A 182 -12.88 -23.06 -25.13
CA LYS A 182 -14.33 -23.02 -24.82
C LYS A 182 -14.63 -22.47 -23.42
N GLN A 183 -13.77 -21.58 -22.90
CA GLN A 183 -13.88 -20.95 -21.58
C GLN A 183 -14.48 -19.52 -21.66
N LEU A 184 -14.87 -19.06 -22.84
CA LEU A 184 -15.48 -17.75 -23.09
C LEU A 184 -16.88 -17.94 -23.69
N LYS A 185 -17.88 -17.34 -23.05
CA LYS A 185 -19.21 -17.09 -23.63
C LYS A 185 -19.29 -15.60 -23.94
N GLN A 186 -19.60 -15.24 -25.19
CA GLN A 186 -19.71 -13.85 -25.62
C GLN A 186 -21.15 -13.57 -26.07
N LEU A 187 -21.75 -12.54 -25.48
CA LEU A 187 -23.07 -12.02 -25.80
C LEU A 187 -22.89 -10.62 -26.40
N GLY A 188 -23.07 -10.55 -27.72
CA GLY A 188 -22.91 -9.32 -28.48
C GLY A 188 -24.22 -8.54 -28.62
N SER A 189 -24.16 -7.45 -29.38
CA SER A 189 -25.34 -6.68 -29.76
C SER A 189 -26.43 -7.56 -30.38
N ASP A 190 -26.08 -8.51 -31.25
CA ASP A 190 -27.05 -9.36 -31.95
C ASP A 190 -27.90 -10.22 -31.01
N THR A 191 -27.30 -10.72 -29.93
CA THR A 191 -28.02 -11.52 -28.92
C THR A 191 -28.87 -10.65 -27.99
N LEU A 192 -28.44 -9.42 -27.75
CA LEU A 192 -29.12 -8.48 -26.86
C LEU A 192 -30.24 -7.68 -27.56
N ARG A 193 -30.28 -7.66 -28.89
CA ARG A 193 -31.39 -7.03 -29.64
C ARG A 193 -32.70 -7.72 -29.31
N PHE A 194 -33.76 -6.93 -29.18
CA PHE A 194 -35.10 -7.50 -29.06
C PHE A 194 -35.49 -8.16 -30.39
N ASN A 195 -35.91 -9.42 -30.32
CA ASN A 195 -36.53 -10.07 -31.47
C ASN A 195 -37.98 -9.57 -31.65
N GLU A 196 -38.61 -9.86 -32.79
CA GLU A 196 -39.97 -9.39 -33.08
C GLU A 196 -40.99 -9.87 -32.03
N ASP A 197 -40.82 -11.07 -31.46
CA ASP A 197 -41.67 -11.60 -30.40
C ASP A 197 -41.50 -10.87 -29.06
N GLU A 198 -40.27 -10.49 -28.71
CA GLU A 198 -39.97 -9.66 -27.55
C GLU A 198 -40.48 -8.23 -27.75
N CYS A 199 -40.34 -7.65 -28.95
CA CYS A 199 -40.93 -6.35 -29.31
C CYS A 199 -42.46 -6.38 -29.14
N ARG A 200 -43.12 -7.41 -29.67
CA ARG A 200 -44.57 -7.58 -29.54
C ARG A 200 -45.00 -7.64 -28.09
N ARG A 201 -44.35 -8.49 -27.29
CA ARG A 201 -44.67 -8.63 -25.85
C ARG A 201 -44.38 -7.34 -25.09
N LEU A 202 -43.30 -6.64 -25.41
CA LEU A 202 -43.01 -5.33 -24.82
C LEU A 202 -44.14 -4.32 -25.08
N PHE A 203 -44.59 -4.16 -26.32
CA PHE A 203 -45.64 -3.19 -26.65
C PHE A 203 -47.02 -3.59 -26.13
N HIS A 204 -47.42 -4.85 -26.29
CA HIS A 204 -48.76 -5.32 -25.94
C HIS A 204 -48.92 -5.67 -24.46
N GLU A 205 -48.00 -6.45 -23.89
CA GLU A 205 -48.16 -7.01 -22.53
C GLU A 205 -47.69 -6.02 -21.47
N GLN A 206 -46.55 -5.34 -21.69
CA GLN A 206 -45.96 -4.44 -20.70
C GLN A 206 -46.43 -2.99 -20.85
N LEU A 207 -46.51 -2.48 -22.08
CA LEU A 207 -46.80 -1.05 -22.33
C LEU A 207 -48.26 -0.77 -22.69
N GLY A 208 -49.07 -1.82 -22.89
CA GLY A 208 -50.51 -1.72 -23.17
C GLY A 208 -50.85 -1.03 -24.50
N LEU A 209 -49.90 -0.93 -25.43
CA LEU A 209 -50.07 -0.28 -26.73
C LEU A 209 -50.59 -1.30 -27.75
N SER A 210 -51.74 -0.99 -28.38
CA SER A 210 -52.34 -1.81 -29.43
C SER A 210 -51.79 -1.42 -30.80
N LEU A 211 -50.54 -1.77 -31.09
CA LEU A 211 -49.91 -1.55 -32.40
C LEU A 211 -50.23 -2.69 -33.37
N SER A 212 -50.22 -2.41 -34.68
CA SER A 212 -50.35 -3.46 -35.69
C SER A 212 -49.03 -4.24 -35.84
N GLU A 213 -49.07 -5.49 -36.28
CA GLU A 213 -47.86 -6.27 -36.57
C GLU A 213 -46.95 -5.58 -37.62
N GLN A 214 -47.54 -4.82 -38.56
CA GLN A 214 -46.79 -4.04 -39.55
C GLN A 214 -46.02 -2.88 -38.90
N ASP A 215 -46.64 -2.19 -37.94
CA ASP A 215 -46.02 -1.11 -37.18
C ASP A 215 -44.91 -1.61 -36.26
N ILE A 216 -45.12 -2.76 -35.61
CA ILE A 216 -44.12 -3.43 -34.76
C ILE A 216 -42.91 -3.86 -35.61
N GLY A 217 -43.14 -4.47 -36.78
CA GLY A 217 -42.08 -4.84 -37.72
C GLY A 217 -41.31 -3.61 -38.23
N LEU A 218 -41.99 -2.50 -38.51
CA LEU A 218 -41.36 -1.26 -38.94
C LEU A 218 -40.50 -0.64 -37.83
N LEU A 219 -40.99 -0.59 -36.59
CA LEU A 219 -40.24 -0.12 -35.43
C LEU A 219 -39.04 -1.01 -35.11
N SER A 220 -39.23 -2.33 -35.12
CA SER A 220 -38.16 -3.32 -34.92
C SER A 220 -37.05 -3.13 -35.95
N LYS A 221 -37.41 -2.97 -37.23
CA LYS A 221 -36.45 -2.75 -38.33
C LYS A 221 -35.73 -1.40 -38.24
N ARG A 222 -36.42 -0.32 -37.82
CA ARG A 222 -35.84 1.03 -37.71
C ARG A 222 -34.98 1.25 -36.46
N THR A 223 -35.32 0.55 -35.37
CA THR A 223 -34.55 0.56 -34.11
C THR A 223 -33.49 -0.53 -34.08
N GLU A 224 -33.51 -1.44 -35.06
CA GLU A 224 -32.70 -2.65 -35.09
C GLU A 224 -32.77 -3.46 -33.77
N GLY A 225 -33.92 -3.45 -33.09
CA GLY A 225 -34.10 -4.12 -31.79
C GLY A 225 -33.40 -3.42 -30.61
N TRP A 226 -32.97 -2.17 -30.76
CA TRP A 226 -32.37 -1.37 -29.68
C TRP A 226 -33.40 -1.07 -28.58
N VAL A 227 -33.19 -1.67 -27.40
CA VAL A 227 -34.14 -1.65 -26.28
C VAL A 227 -34.51 -0.24 -25.85
N ALA A 228 -33.51 0.62 -25.66
CA ALA A 228 -33.75 2.00 -25.28
C ALA A 228 -34.52 2.76 -26.37
N GLY A 229 -34.21 2.54 -27.65
CA GLY A 229 -34.96 3.13 -28.77
C GLY A 229 -36.42 2.69 -28.81
N LEU A 230 -36.69 1.40 -28.53
CA LEU A 230 -38.05 0.85 -28.46
C LEU A 230 -38.84 1.43 -27.27
N GLN A 231 -38.21 1.58 -26.11
CA GLN A 231 -38.83 2.22 -24.95
C GLN A 231 -39.13 3.70 -25.21
N LEU A 232 -38.21 4.44 -25.84
CA LEU A 232 -38.45 5.83 -26.24
C LEU A 232 -39.58 5.93 -27.28
N ALA A 233 -39.62 5.02 -28.25
CA ALA A 233 -40.72 4.93 -29.21
C ALA A 233 -42.06 4.66 -28.49
N ALA A 234 -42.11 3.74 -27.54
CA ALA A 234 -43.33 3.45 -26.80
C ALA A 234 -43.83 4.65 -25.98
N LEU A 235 -42.93 5.32 -25.25
CA LEU A 235 -43.25 6.53 -24.49
C LEU A 235 -43.78 7.65 -25.39
N SER A 236 -43.31 7.75 -26.64
CA SER A 236 -43.81 8.73 -27.62
C SER A 236 -45.28 8.51 -28.02
N MET A 237 -45.73 7.26 -27.95
CA MET A 237 -47.08 6.82 -28.35
C MET A 237 -48.07 6.81 -27.19
N GLN A 238 -47.58 6.67 -25.95
CA GLN A 238 -48.40 6.78 -24.75
C GLN A 238 -49.05 8.17 -24.65
N GLY A 239 -50.39 8.18 -24.66
CA GLY A 239 -51.22 9.39 -24.59
C GLY A 239 -51.58 10.05 -25.92
N LYS A 240 -51.20 9.49 -27.08
CA LYS A 240 -51.57 10.01 -28.42
C LYS A 240 -52.52 9.04 -29.16
N PRO A 241 -53.65 9.51 -29.72
CA PRO A 241 -54.57 8.68 -30.49
C PRO A 241 -54.06 8.27 -31.89
N GLU A 242 -52.96 8.85 -32.39
CA GLU A 242 -52.36 8.57 -33.71
C GLU A 242 -50.92 8.03 -33.60
N ALA A 243 -50.73 6.86 -32.98
CA ALA A 243 -49.40 6.23 -32.82
C ALA A 243 -48.66 6.03 -34.17
N SER A 244 -49.39 5.74 -35.25
CA SER A 244 -48.84 5.45 -36.59
C SER A 244 -48.05 6.63 -37.22
N LYS A 245 -48.44 7.90 -36.98
CA LYS A 245 -47.69 9.06 -37.51
C LYS A 245 -46.31 9.21 -36.84
N VAL A 246 -46.21 8.86 -35.56
CA VAL A 246 -44.97 8.93 -34.78
C VAL A 246 -43.98 7.85 -35.22
N ILE A 247 -44.49 6.65 -35.55
CA ILE A 247 -43.71 5.53 -36.10
C ILE A 247 -43.00 5.93 -37.41
N HIS A 248 -43.68 6.70 -38.26
CA HIS A 248 -43.11 7.15 -39.53
C HIS A 248 -42.03 8.23 -39.38
N GLN A 249 -42.05 9.01 -38.29
CA GLN A 249 -41.06 10.06 -38.01
C GLN A 249 -39.85 9.58 -37.20
N PHE A 250 -39.99 8.49 -36.43
CA PHE A 250 -38.90 7.93 -35.64
C PHE A 250 -37.83 7.29 -36.54
N SER A 251 -36.61 7.83 -36.50
CA SER A 251 -35.42 7.22 -37.10
C SER A 251 -34.42 6.95 -35.98
N GLY A 252 -33.89 5.72 -35.92
CA GLY A 252 -33.03 5.24 -34.82
C GLY A 252 -31.64 5.88 -34.72
N ASN A 253 -31.47 7.12 -35.18
CA ASN A 253 -30.21 7.86 -35.15
C ASN A 253 -30.07 8.64 -33.82
N ASP A 254 -28.85 8.65 -33.24
CA ASP A 254 -28.52 9.33 -31.97
C ASP A 254 -28.96 10.80 -31.89
N LYS A 255 -29.02 11.49 -33.03
CA LYS A 255 -29.43 12.90 -33.12
C LYS A 255 -30.93 13.11 -32.83
N TYR A 256 -31.78 12.17 -33.21
CA TYR A 256 -33.24 12.25 -33.01
C TYR A 256 -33.66 11.83 -31.58
N VAL A 257 -32.83 11.03 -30.89
CA VAL A 257 -33.06 10.61 -29.50
C VAL A 257 -32.92 11.78 -28.52
N GLY A 258 -31.96 12.69 -28.75
CA GLY A 258 -31.81 13.91 -27.96
C GLY A 258 -32.92 14.94 -28.18
N GLU A 259 -33.41 15.07 -29.41
CA GLU A 259 -34.58 15.90 -29.74
C GLU A 259 -35.85 15.34 -29.08
N TYR A 260 -36.03 14.01 -29.09
CA TYR A 260 -37.13 13.34 -28.40
C TYR A 260 -37.17 13.59 -26.89
N LEU A 261 -36.02 13.47 -26.18
CA LEU A 261 -35.95 13.77 -24.74
C LEU A 261 -36.48 15.19 -24.46
N THR A 262 -36.10 16.14 -25.31
CA THR A 262 -36.43 17.56 -25.15
C THR A 262 -37.89 17.85 -25.50
N GLU A 263 -38.43 17.25 -26.57
CA GLU A 263 -39.77 17.58 -27.08
C GLU A 263 -40.91 16.77 -26.46
N GLU A 264 -40.68 15.51 -26.10
CA GLU A 264 -41.75 14.58 -25.74
C GLU A 264 -41.68 14.10 -24.29
N VAL A 265 -40.49 14.06 -23.66
CA VAL A 265 -40.34 13.63 -22.26
C VAL A 265 -40.27 14.85 -21.33
N LEU A 266 -39.28 15.74 -21.53
CA LEU A 266 -39.09 16.90 -20.65
C LEU A 266 -40.29 17.84 -20.71
N LYS A 267 -40.70 18.33 -21.90
CA LYS A 267 -41.83 19.28 -22.05
C LYS A 267 -43.17 18.82 -21.45
N ARG A 268 -43.39 17.51 -21.28
CA ARG A 268 -44.63 16.97 -20.68
C ARG A 268 -44.61 16.95 -19.15
N LEU A 269 -43.42 17.01 -18.54
CA LEU A 269 -43.28 17.04 -17.09
C LEU A 269 -43.55 18.45 -16.57
N PRO A 270 -44.03 18.61 -15.32
CA PRO A 270 -44.09 19.91 -14.68
C PRO A 270 -42.71 20.58 -14.68
N GLU A 271 -42.65 21.90 -14.90
CA GLU A 271 -41.40 22.67 -14.99
C GLU A 271 -40.46 22.41 -13.79
N LYS A 272 -41.05 22.29 -12.58
CA LYS A 272 -40.33 21.92 -11.36
C LYS A 272 -39.57 20.59 -11.47
N VAL A 273 -40.20 19.57 -12.06
CA VAL A 273 -39.61 18.23 -12.22
C VAL A 273 -38.58 18.23 -13.35
N GLN A 274 -38.81 18.99 -14.43
CA GLN A 274 -37.83 19.16 -15.50
C GLN A 274 -36.53 19.76 -14.94
N MET A 275 -36.64 20.86 -14.20
CA MET A 275 -35.50 21.53 -13.60
C MET A 275 -34.79 20.64 -12.57
N PHE A 276 -35.54 19.86 -11.80
CA PHE A 276 -34.98 18.86 -10.89
C PHE A 276 -34.12 17.82 -11.62
N LEU A 277 -34.65 17.18 -12.68
CA LEU A 277 -33.93 16.17 -13.47
C LEU A 277 -32.66 16.75 -14.09
N LEU A 278 -32.74 17.96 -14.63
CA LEU A 278 -31.60 18.65 -15.23
C LEU A 278 -30.52 18.96 -14.17
N LYS A 279 -30.88 19.60 -13.06
CA LYS A 279 -29.92 19.98 -12.01
C LYS A 279 -29.23 18.78 -11.35
N THR A 280 -29.93 17.67 -11.21
CA THR A 280 -29.39 16.44 -10.58
C THR A 280 -28.68 15.50 -11.55
N SER A 281 -28.72 15.77 -12.86
CA SER A 281 -28.08 14.92 -13.90
C SER A 281 -26.55 14.82 -13.77
N ILE A 282 -25.92 15.74 -13.05
CA ILE A 282 -24.48 15.73 -12.77
C ILE A 282 -24.07 14.68 -11.72
N LEU A 283 -25.05 14.09 -11.02
CA LEU A 283 -24.81 13.19 -9.91
C LEU A 283 -24.82 11.74 -10.40
N PRO A 284 -23.77 10.93 -10.12
CA PRO A 284 -23.76 9.52 -10.49
C PRO A 284 -24.78 8.71 -9.67
N ARG A 285 -25.10 9.16 -8.46
CA ARG A 285 -26.05 8.57 -7.52
C ARG A 285 -26.80 9.67 -6.79
N LEU A 286 -28.04 9.38 -6.42
CA LEU A 286 -29.03 10.34 -5.93
C LEU A 286 -29.58 9.86 -4.60
N THR A 287 -29.58 10.71 -3.60
CA THR A 287 -30.46 10.60 -2.42
C THR A 287 -31.31 11.85 -2.36
N GLY A 288 -32.42 11.81 -1.62
CA GLY A 288 -33.21 13.02 -1.44
C GLY A 288 -32.38 14.15 -0.79
N ASP A 289 -31.61 13.88 0.26
CA ASP A 289 -30.75 14.87 0.93
C ASP A 289 -29.70 15.50 -0.01
N LEU A 290 -29.03 14.67 -0.82
CA LEU A 290 -28.07 15.17 -1.81
C LEU A 290 -28.77 16.01 -2.89
N CYS A 291 -29.95 15.58 -3.33
CA CYS A 291 -30.74 16.33 -4.30
C CYS A 291 -31.23 17.66 -3.73
N VAL A 292 -31.65 17.72 -2.47
CA VAL A 292 -31.99 18.98 -1.77
C VAL A 292 -30.78 19.91 -1.79
N ALA A 293 -29.60 19.41 -1.42
CA ALA A 293 -28.38 20.21 -1.36
C ALA A 293 -27.97 20.79 -2.72
N VAL A 294 -28.14 20.03 -3.81
CA VAL A 294 -27.75 20.45 -5.17
C VAL A 294 -28.80 21.33 -5.84
N THR A 295 -30.09 21.04 -5.61
CA THR A 295 -31.18 21.73 -6.33
C THR A 295 -31.75 22.93 -5.58
N GLY A 296 -31.65 22.93 -4.24
CA GLY A 296 -32.34 23.83 -3.33
C GLY A 296 -33.82 23.49 -3.09
N GLU A 297 -34.32 22.38 -3.64
CA GLU A 297 -35.73 22.00 -3.58
C GLU A 297 -36.02 21.07 -2.39
N PRO A 298 -36.90 21.44 -1.44
CA PRO A 298 -37.21 20.60 -0.27
C PRO A 298 -37.98 19.32 -0.64
N ASP A 299 -38.75 19.35 -1.74
CA ASP A 299 -39.60 18.23 -2.19
C ASP A 299 -38.82 17.14 -2.97
N ALA A 300 -37.48 17.18 -2.97
CA ALA A 300 -36.64 16.28 -3.75
C ALA A 300 -36.92 14.79 -3.48
N HIS A 301 -37.21 14.44 -2.22
CA HIS A 301 -37.57 13.07 -1.81
C HIS A 301 -38.84 12.58 -2.49
N ASP A 302 -39.87 13.43 -2.53
CA ASP A 302 -41.16 13.08 -3.13
C ASP A 302 -41.07 13.01 -4.66
N ILE A 303 -40.26 13.88 -5.28
CA ILE A 303 -39.98 13.82 -6.72
C ILE A 303 -39.29 12.50 -7.08
N LEU A 304 -38.29 12.05 -6.31
CA LEU A 304 -37.61 10.76 -6.56
C LEU A 304 -38.57 9.57 -6.45
N ARG A 305 -39.40 9.53 -5.39
CA ARG A 305 -40.41 8.47 -5.23
C ARG A 305 -41.48 8.50 -6.32
N MET A 306 -41.87 9.68 -6.78
CA MET A 306 -42.79 9.83 -7.90
C MET A 306 -42.16 9.29 -9.19
N LEU A 307 -40.89 9.65 -9.48
CA LEU A 307 -40.16 9.18 -10.66
C LEU A 307 -39.92 7.67 -10.65
N GLU A 308 -39.68 7.09 -9.48
CA GLU A 308 -39.62 5.63 -9.27
C GLU A 308 -40.96 4.98 -9.60
N ARG A 309 -42.09 5.47 -9.04
CA ARG A 309 -43.44 4.93 -9.28
C ARG A 309 -43.92 5.07 -10.73
N MET A 310 -43.46 6.11 -11.42
CA MET A 310 -43.77 6.31 -12.84
C MET A 310 -42.94 5.37 -13.74
N ASN A 311 -42.11 4.49 -13.18
CA ASN A 311 -41.29 3.48 -13.86
C ASN A 311 -40.40 4.00 -14.99
N SER A 312 -40.13 5.32 -15.02
CA SER A 312 -39.77 5.94 -16.29
C SER A 312 -38.25 6.09 -16.48
N PHE A 313 -37.46 6.40 -15.44
CA PHE A 313 -36.02 6.74 -15.64
C PHE A 313 -35.07 6.55 -14.44
N VAL A 314 -35.58 6.18 -13.26
CA VAL A 314 -34.81 6.10 -12.01
C VAL A 314 -34.76 4.64 -11.52
N ILE A 315 -33.60 4.20 -11.06
CA ILE A 315 -33.32 2.84 -10.58
C ILE A 315 -32.90 2.93 -9.12
N ALA A 316 -33.53 2.13 -8.24
CA ALA A 316 -33.11 1.99 -6.84
C ALA A 316 -31.81 1.15 -6.75
N LEU A 317 -30.84 1.63 -5.97
CA LEU A 317 -29.51 1.03 -5.81
C LEU A 317 -29.35 0.25 -4.50
N ASP A 318 -30.31 0.35 -3.58
CA ASP A 318 -30.28 -0.34 -2.31
C ASP A 318 -31.60 -1.09 -2.03
N GLY A 319 -31.61 -1.88 -0.96
CA GLY A 319 -32.80 -2.61 -0.53
C GLY A 319 -33.82 -1.75 0.24
N VAL A 320 -33.46 -0.52 0.60
CA VAL A 320 -34.25 0.39 1.47
C VAL A 320 -34.84 1.57 0.67
N ASN A 321 -34.49 1.69 -0.62
CA ASN A 321 -34.86 2.75 -1.55
C ASN A 321 -34.47 4.16 -1.05
N GLU A 322 -33.27 4.29 -0.49
CA GLU A 322 -32.71 5.62 -0.16
C GLU A 322 -31.84 6.15 -1.29
N TRP A 323 -31.11 5.26 -1.97
CA TRP A 323 -30.22 5.59 -3.06
C TRP A 323 -30.81 5.21 -4.42
N TYR A 324 -30.69 6.15 -5.35
CA TYR A 324 -31.22 6.07 -6.69
C TYR A 324 -30.14 6.40 -7.73
N ARG A 325 -30.35 5.99 -8.98
CA ARG A 325 -29.52 6.34 -10.14
C ARG A 325 -30.42 6.55 -11.34
N TYR A 326 -30.07 7.52 -12.19
CA TYR A 326 -30.70 7.63 -13.51
C TYR A 326 -30.28 6.48 -14.43
N HIS A 327 -31.16 6.04 -15.31
CA HIS A 327 -30.77 5.15 -16.40
C HIS A 327 -29.63 5.80 -17.21
N HIS A 328 -28.57 5.05 -17.52
CA HIS A 328 -27.29 5.60 -17.99
C HIS A 328 -27.45 6.49 -19.25
N LEU A 329 -28.23 6.04 -20.24
CA LEU A 329 -28.53 6.83 -21.44
C LEU A 329 -29.32 8.10 -21.11
N PHE A 330 -30.26 8.02 -20.16
CA PHE A 330 -31.07 9.18 -19.77
C PHE A 330 -30.21 10.22 -19.04
N ALA A 331 -29.31 9.78 -18.16
CA ALA A 331 -28.33 10.65 -17.50
C ALA A 331 -27.44 11.37 -18.53
N GLU A 332 -26.87 10.63 -19.49
CA GLU A 332 -26.02 11.20 -20.55
C GLU A 332 -26.79 12.23 -21.40
N LEU A 333 -28.05 11.95 -21.77
CA LEU A 333 -28.88 12.87 -22.55
C LEU A 333 -29.25 14.13 -21.75
N LEU A 334 -29.65 13.98 -20.48
CA LEU A 334 -29.92 15.11 -19.58
C LEU A 334 -28.67 15.99 -19.42
N LEU A 335 -27.52 15.37 -19.15
CA LEU A 335 -26.26 16.06 -18.97
C LEU A 335 -25.84 16.79 -20.26
N SER A 336 -26.02 16.16 -21.43
CA SER A 336 -25.79 16.82 -22.72
C SER A 336 -26.74 17.99 -22.95
N HIS A 337 -27.99 17.91 -22.49
CA HIS A 337 -28.95 19.01 -22.60
C HIS A 337 -28.56 20.17 -21.68
N VAL A 338 -28.20 19.89 -20.41
CA VAL A 338 -27.73 20.92 -19.47
C VAL A 338 -26.46 21.60 -19.99
N ARG A 339 -25.49 20.84 -20.53
CA ARG A 339 -24.27 21.42 -21.13
C ARG A 339 -24.55 22.35 -22.31
N LYS A 340 -25.62 22.12 -23.08
CA LYS A 340 -26.00 22.95 -24.23
C LYS A 340 -26.83 24.17 -23.81
N THR A 341 -27.81 23.99 -22.93
CA THR A 341 -28.83 24.99 -22.62
C THR A 341 -28.52 25.80 -21.35
N TYR A 342 -27.85 25.19 -20.38
CA TYR A 342 -27.65 25.73 -19.02
C TYR A 342 -26.20 25.58 -18.52
N ASN A 343 -25.22 25.77 -19.42
CA ASN A 343 -23.80 25.58 -19.10
C ASN A 343 -23.32 26.47 -17.92
N GLU A 344 -23.91 27.65 -17.76
CA GLU A 344 -23.59 28.60 -16.68
C GLU A 344 -23.96 28.09 -15.28
N LEU A 345 -24.95 27.18 -15.18
CA LEU A 345 -25.39 26.60 -13.91
C LEU A 345 -24.51 25.43 -13.44
N LEU A 346 -23.80 24.75 -14.36
CA LEU A 346 -23.03 23.54 -14.05
C LEU A 346 -21.98 23.74 -12.95
N PRO A 347 -21.16 24.81 -12.95
CA PRO A 347 -20.19 25.03 -11.88
C PRO A 347 -20.82 25.09 -10.48
N ALA A 348 -21.93 25.83 -10.34
CA ALA A 348 -22.61 25.99 -9.06
C ALA A 348 -23.22 24.68 -8.53
N LEU A 349 -23.76 23.85 -9.43
CA LEU A 349 -24.29 22.52 -9.09
C LEU A 349 -23.18 21.58 -8.60
N HIS A 350 -22.05 21.55 -9.31
CA HIS A 350 -20.89 20.75 -8.91
C HIS A 350 -20.30 21.20 -7.57
N ILE A 351 -20.20 22.50 -7.32
CA ILE A 351 -19.76 23.04 -6.02
C ILE A 351 -20.71 22.62 -4.90
N SER A 352 -22.03 22.69 -5.12
CA SER A 352 -23.03 22.28 -4.12
C SER A 352 -22.93 20.80 -3.79
N ALA A 353 -22.74 19.95 -4.81
CA ALA A 353 -22.48 18.53 -4.63
C ALA A 353 -21.18 18.28 -3.84
N SER A 354 -20.11 19.01 -4.18
CA SER A 354 -18.82 18.94 -3.47
C SER A 354 -18.94 19.31 -1.99
N CYS A 355 -19.76 20.30 -1.64
CA CYS A 355 -20.06 20.68 -0.26
C CYS A 355 -20.77 19.57 0.51
N TRP A 356 -21.76 18.93 -0.11
CA TRP A 356 -22.49 17.83 0.51
C TRP A 356 -21.61 16.60 0.70
N PHE A 357 -20.80 16.22 -0.30
CA PHE A 357 -19.90 15.07 -0.17
C PHE A 357 -18.85 15.27 0.91
N GLU A 358 -18.27 16.48 1.02
CA GLU A 358 -17.32 16.81 2.09
C GLU A 358 -17.97 16.66 3.48
N SER A 359 -19.19 17.17 3.69
CA SER A 359 -19.85 17.11 5.00
C SER A 359 -20.21 15.69 5.44
N HIS A 360 -20.26 14.74 4.50
CA HIS A 360 -20.54 13.32 4.75
C HIS A 360 -19.26 12.44 4.70
N GLY A 361 -18.07 13.03 4.57
CA GLY A 361 -16.79 12.31 4.58
C GLY A 361 -16.36 11.68 3.24
N TRP A 362 -17.08 11.94 2.16
CA TRP A 362 -16.79 11.41 0.81
C TRP A 362 -15.82 12.34 0.06
N ILE A 363 -14.57 12.38 0.54
CA ILE A 363 -13.57 13.37 0.10
C ILE A 363 -13.18 13.22 -1.37
N MET A 364 -13.09 11.99 -1.88
CA MET A 364 -12.75 11.75 -3.28
C MET A 364 -13.80 12.35 -4.21
N GLU A 365 -15.07 12.02 -3.98
CA GLU A 365 -16.21 12.54 -4.72
C GLU A 365 -16.31 14.06 -4.57
N ALA A 366 -16.07 14.59 -3.37
CA ALA A 366 -16.03 16.03 -3.13
C ALA A 366 -14.97 16.74 -3.98
N THR A 367 -13.78 16.14 -4.08
CA THR A 367 -12.64 16.71 -4.84
C THR A 367 -12.89 16.62 -6.35
N GLU A 368 -13.43 15.51 -6.84
CA GLU A 368 -13.81 15.35 -8.25
C GLU A 368 -14.89 16.37 -8.67
N HIS A 369 -15.93 16.55 -7.84
CA HIS A 369 -16.93 17.58 -8.09
C HIS A 369 -16.33 19.00 -8.00
N ALA A 370 -15.33 19.26 -7.16
CA ALA A 370 -14.65 20.56 -7.15
C ALA A 370 -13.90 20.83 -8.48
N PHE A 371 -13.22 19.83 -9.04
CA PHE A 371 -12.58 19.94 -10.35
C PHE A 371 -13.59 20.18 -11.48
N LEU A 372 -14.69 19.40 -11.51
CA LEU A 372 -15.75 19.57 -12.51
C LEU A 372 -16.44 20.94 -12.38
N GLY A 373 -16.56 21.45 -11.16
CA GLY A 373 -17.04 22.80 -10.86
C GLY A 373 -16.05 23.92 -11.14
N LYS A 374 -14.80 23.60 -11.53
CA LYS A 374 -13.68 24.54 -11.71
C LYS A 374 -13.37 25.38 -10.46
N ASP A 375 -13.71 24.88 -9.28
CA ASP A 375 -13.36 25.49 -8.00
C ASP A 375 -12.00 24.94 -7.52
N TRP A 376 -10.95 25.46 -8.15
CA TRP A 376 -9.56 25.04 -7.88
C TRP A 376 -9.12 25.32 -6.44
N THR A 377 -9.66 26.39 -5.82
CA THR A 377 -9.37 26.74 -4.42
C THR A 377 -9.91 25.67 -3.49
N ARG A 378 -11.15 25.25 -3.70
CA ARG A 378 -11.77 24.16 -2.93
C ARG A 378 -11.06 22.84 -3.15
N ALA A 379 -10.74 22.48 -4.40
CA ALA A 379 -9.99 21.26 -4.71
C ALA A 379 -8.62 21.25 -4.01
N SER A 380 -7.88 22.37 -4.06
CA SER A 380 -6.58 22.49 -3.37
C SER A 380 -6.71 22.30 -1.86
N ARG A 381 -7.72 22.94 -1.23
CA ARG A 381 -7.97 22.80 0.21
C ARG A 381 -8.29 21.36 0.61
N LEU A 382 -9.15 20.68 -0.14
CA LEU A 382 -9.50 19.28 0.12
C LEU A 382 -8.28 18.36 0.01
N ILE A 383 -7.46 18.54 -1.04
CA ILE A 383 -6.25 17.75 -1.24
C ILE A 383 -5.25 17.98 -0.10
N VAL A 384 -4.96 19.24 0.25
CA VAL A 384 -4.00 19.58 1.31
C VAL A 384 -4.43 19.03 2.67
N ALA A 385 -5.73 19.09 2.98
CA ALA A 385 -6.26 18.60 4.25
C ALA A 385 -6.17 17.06 4.37
N HIS A 386 -6.36 16.34 3.26
CA HIS A 386 -6.47 14.88 3.28
C HIS A 386 -5.22 14.14 2.78
N ALA A 387 -4.27 14.82 2.14
CA ALA A 387 -3.03 14.21 1.64
C ALA A 387 -2.26 13.39 2.70
N PRO A 388 -2.05 13.85 3.95
CA PRO A 388 -1.37 13.04 4.96
C PRO A 388 -2.03 11.68 5.20
N TRP A 389 -3.37 11.64 5.23
CA TRP A 389 -4.12 10.42 5.44
C TRP A 389 -4.12 9.55 4.19
N MET A 390 -4.29 10.14 3.00
CA MET A 390 -4.18 9.41 1.73
C MET A 390 -2.82 8.75 1.54
N LEU A 391 -1.72 9.42 1.94
CA LEU A 391 -0.38 8.84 1.91
C LEU A 391 -0.22 7.72 2.93
N LYS A 392 -0.79 7.86 4.14
CA LYS A 392 -0.85 6.76 5.13
C LYS A 392 -1.65 5.57 4.60
N GLN A 393 -2.66 5.83 3.78
CA GLN A 393 -3.44 4.81 3.09
C GLN A 393 -2.89 4.48 1.70
N TYR A 394 -1.69 4.93 1.31
CA TYR A 394 -1.08 4.58 0.02
C TYR A 394 -1.97 4.85 -1.22
N GLU A 395 -2.94 5.78 -1.13
CA GLU A 395 -3.79 6.24 -2.24
C GLU A 395 -3.02 7.18 -3.20
N ASN A 396 -1.78 6.81 -3.50
CA ASN A 396 -0.77 7.62 -4.19
C ASN A 396 -1.14 7.87 -5.66
N ILE A 397 -1.81 6.92 -6.31
CA ILE A 397 -2.23 7.02 -7.71
C ILE A 397 -3.30 8.09 -7.87
N THR A 398 -4.28 8.13 -6.96
CA THR A 398 -5.32 9.17 -6.95
C THR A 398 -4.72 10.56 -6.73
N LEU A 399 -3.82 10.73 -5.76
CA LEU A 399 -3.10 12.01 -5.58
C LEU A 399 -2.32 12.40 -6.85
N ARG A 400 -1.62 11.45 -7.48
CA ARG A 400 -0.88 11.69 -8.74
C ARG A 400 -1.82 12.07 -9.89
N ARG A 401 -3.00 11.47 -9.98
CA ARG A 401 -4.04 11.82 -10.96
C ARG A 401 -4.51 13.25 -10.73
N TRP A 402 -4.81 13.63 -9.48
CA TRP A 402 -5.22 14.99 -9.14
C TRP A 402 -4.15 16.04 -9.43
N MET A 403 -2.88 15.72 -9.21
CA MET A 403 -1.76 16.59 -9.58
C MET A 403 -1.78 17.00 -11.06
N LYS A 404 -2.19 16.12 -11.97
CA LYS A 404 -2.24 16.39 -13.41
C LYS A 404 -3.28 17.44 -13.81
N TYR A 405 -4.26 17.75 -12.95
CA TYR A 405 -5.27 18.78 -13.24
C TYR A 405 -4.75 20.21 -12.99
N PHE A 406 -3.65 20.36 -12.23
CA PHE A 406 -3.12 21.67 -11.89
C PHE A 406 -2.04 22.11 -12.89
N GLU A 407 -2.21 23.31 -13.44
CA GLU A 407 -1.17 23.96 -14.21
C GLU A 407 -0.03 24.45 -13.31
N LYS A 408 1.16 24.61 -13.89
CA LYS A 408 2.35 25.08 -13.15
C LYS A 408 2.11 26.44 -12.46
N SER A 409 1.42 27.36 -13.14
CA SER A 409 1.06 28.69 -12.60
C SER A 409 0.23 28.61 -11.32
N TRP A 410 -0.67 27.61 -11.22
CA TRP A 410 -1.45 27.38 -10.01
C TRP A 410 -0.57 26.87 -8.87
N LEU A 411 0.32 25.92 -9.15
CA LEU A 411 1.28 25.38 -8.17
C LEU A 411 2.21 26.48 -7.63
N GLU A 412 2.69 27.38 -8.50
CA GLU A 412 3.52 28.55 -8.14
C GLU A 412 2.83 29.50 -7.15
N CYS A 413 1.50 29.49 -7.05
CA CYS A 413 0.74 30.31 -6.10
C CYS A 413 0.25 29.54 -4.86
N ASN A 414 0.38 28.21 -4.82
CA ASN A 414 -0.22 27.36 -3.79
C ASN A 414 0.84 26.45 -3.13
N PRO A 415 1.67 26.98 -2.20
CA PRO A 415 2.79 26.25 -1.61
C PRO A 415 2.36 25.01 -0.82
N GLU A 416 1.23 25.04 -0.13
CA GLU A 416 0.72 23.89 0.63
C GLU A 416 0.42 22.68 -0.27
N LEU A 417 -0.11 22.94 -1.47
CA LEU A 417 -0.41 21.92 -2.46
C LEU A 417 0.89 21.33 -3.05
N CYS A 418 1.88 22.17 -3.31
CA CYS A 418 3.22 21.73 -3.71
C CYS A 418 3.85 20.81 -2.65
N ILE A 419 3.72 21.15 -1.35
CA ILE A 419 4.23 20.31 -0.26
C ILE A 419 3.51 18.96 -0.21
N ALA A 420 2.19 18.93 -0.40
CA ALA A 420 1.43 17.68 -0.45
C ALA A 420 1.90 16.74 -1.58
N PHE A 421 2.11 17.28 -2.78
CA PHE A 421 2.65 16.49 -3.90
C PHE A 421 4.14 16.17 -3.70
N ALA A 422 4.92 17.03 -3.06
CA ALA A 422 6.31 16.73 -2.73
C ALA A 422 6.43 15.54 -1.78
N TRP A 423 5.56 15.45 -0.77
CA TRP A 423 5.46 14.29 0.10
C TRP A 423 5.12 13.02 -0.66
N LEU A 424 4.14 13.06 -1.57
CA LEU A 424 3.79 11.95 -2.47
C LEU A 424 5.02 11.43 -3.23
N HIS A 425 5.78 12.34 -3.86
CA HIS A 425 6.98 11.97 -4.61
C HIS A 425 8.08 11.42 -3.69
N ALA A 426 8.30 12.02 -2.52
CA ALA A 426 9.33 11.59 -1.58
C ALA A 426 9.07 10.18 -1.02
N VAL A 427 7.82 9.86 -0.64
CA VAL A 427 7.47 8.51 -0.17
C VAL A 427 7.46 7.48 -1.31
N SER A 428 7.24 7.94 -2.54
CA SER A 428 7.36 7.10 -3.75
C SER A 428 8.81 6.97 -4.25
N ASN A 429 9.80 7.46 -3.48
CA ASN A 429 11.22 7.47 -3.83
C ASN A 429 11.57 8.25 -5.13
N GLU A 430 10.77 9.24 -5.49
CA GLU A 430 10.97 10.16 -6.62
C GLU A 430 11.55 11.49 -6.11
N ILE A 431 12.73 11.42 -5.49
CA ILE A 431 13.34 12.53 -4.73
C ILE A 431 13.53 13.80 -5.56
N ASP A 432 13.93 13.68 -6.83
CA ASP A 432 14.16 14.85 -7.70
C ASP A 432 12.87 15.62 -7.98
N GLN A 433 11.74 14.91 -8.15
CA GLN A 433 10.43 15.54 -8.35
C GLN A 433 9.94 16.22 -7.07
N ALA A 434 10.20 15.62 -5.90
CA ALA A 434 9.90 16.24 -4.62
C ALA A 434 10.66 17.56 -4.44
N GLU A 435 11.95 17.61 -4.80
CA GLU A 435 12.76 18.82 -4.69
C GLU A 435 12.26 19.94 -5.62
N ILE A 436 11.86 19.62 -6.86
CA ILE A 436 11.30 20.60 -7.79
C ILE A 436 10.06 21.28 -7.18
N LEU A 437 9.16 20.50 -6.58
CA LEU A 437 7.95 21.04 -5.94
C LEU A 437 8.27 21.84 -4.68
N LEU A 438 9.28 21.43 -3.91
CA LEU A 438 9.75 22.19 -2.75
C LEU A 438 10.36 23.53 -3.15
N GLN A 439 11.07 23.60 -4.27
CA GLN A 439 11.58 24.87 -4.80
C GLN A 439 10.44 25.82 -5.17
N LEU A 440 9.40 25.32 -5.85
CA LEU A 440 8.21 26.11 -6.16
C LEU A 440 7.51 26.61 -4.89
N ALA A 441 7.39 25.76 -3.86
CA ALA A 441 6.82 26.15 -2.58
C ALA A 441 7.67 27.24 -1.89
N ASP A 442 9.00 27.13 -1.92
CA ASP A 442 9.93 28.11 -1.34
C ASP A 442 9.76 29.49 -2.02
N GLU A 443 9.76 29.51 -3.35
CA GLU A 443 9.54 30.73 -4.13
C GLU A 443 8.18 31.37 -3.83
N ALA A 444 7.12 30.56 -3.76
CA ALA A 444 5.77 31.03 -3.42
C ALA A 444 5.68 31.63 -2.00
N THR A 445 6.37 31.02 -1.02
CA THR A 445 6.36 31.52 0.37
C THR A 445 7.15 32.81 0.55
N ARG A 446 8.15 33.08 -0.30
CA ARG A 446 8.95 34.33 -0.27
C ARG A 446 8.25 35.49 -0.95
N THR A 447 7.49 35.20 -2.00
CA THR A 447 6.85 36.22 -2.84
C THR A 447 5.51 36.69 -2.29
N ASN A 448 4.76 35.81 -1.62
CA ASN A 448 3.44 36.14 -1.07
C ASN A 448 3.51 36.68 0.37
N HIS A 449 2.76 37.75 0.63
CA HIS A 449 2.60 38.31 1.98
C HIS A 449 1.53 37.55 2.77
N GLY A 450 1.89 36.40 3.34
CA GLY A 450 1.03 35.58 4.20
C GLY A 450 1.83 34.83 5.29
N SER A 451 1.16 34.33 6.32
CA SER A 451 1.78 33.44 7.31
C SER A 451 1.86 32.04 6.73
N PHE A 452 3.05 31.66 6.25
CA PHE A 452 3.35 30.32 5.71
C PHE A 452 4.21 29.50 6.67
N ASP A 453 4.02 29.75 7.96
CA ASP A 453 4.76 29.19 9.07
C ASP A 453 4.66 27.64 9.08
N ASP A 454 3.44 27.10 8.91
CA ASP A 454 3.18 25.68 8.71
C ASP A 454 3.91 25.11 7.48
N CYS A 455 3.87 25.80 6.34
CA CYS A 455 4.54 25.36 5.11
C CYS A 455 6.05 25.23 5.31
N ARG A 456 6.67 26.22 5.95
CA ARG A 456 8.12 26.26 6.17
C ARG A 456 8.57 25.10 7.07
N VAL A 457 7.78 24.79 8.10
CA VAL A 457 8.04 23.64 8.98
C VAL A 457 7.97 22.34 8.18
N GLU A 458 6.92 22.14 7.38
CA GLU A 458 6.79 20.93 6.56
C GLU A 458 7.90 20.80 5.52
N MET A 459 8.29 21.91 4.89
CA MET A 459 9.39 21.91 3.92
C MET A 459 10.73 21.53 4.58
N CYS A 460 11.04 22.09 5.77
CA CYS A 460 12.23 21.72 6.52
C CYS A 460 12.20 20.24 6.90
N VAL A 461 11.07 19.73 7.39
CA VAL A 461 10.92 18.31 7.75
C VAL A 461 11.09 17.41 6.54
N LEU A 462 10.46 17.73 5.40
CA LEU A 462 10.57 16.95 4.17
C LEU A 462 11.97 17.01 3.57
N ARG A 463 12.62 18.18 3.55
CA ARG A 463 14.03 18.31 3.15
C ARG A 463 14.93 17.49 4.08
N GLY A 464 14.69 17.55 5.39
CA GLY A 464 15.40 16.73 6.37
C GLY A 464 15.28 15.23 6.07
N TYR A 465 14.08 14.75 5.72
CA TYR A 465 13.86 13.37 5.29
C TYR A 465 14.55 13.03 3.95
N ILE A 466 14.45 13.90 2.95
CA ILE A 466 15.12 13.75 1.64
C ILE A 466 16.64 13.63 1.82
N GLU A 467 17.23 14.44 2.70
CA GLU A 467 18.68 14.39 2.95
C GLU A 467 19.11 13.10 3.66
N VAL A 468 18.29 12.51 4.54
CA VAL A 468 18.53 11.14 5.04
C VAL A 468 18.52 10.14 3.89
N MET A 469 17.56 10.25 2.98
CA MET A 469 17.50 9.38 1.80
C MET A 469 18.72 9.52 0.89
N ARG A 470 19.32 10.71 0.82
CA ARG A 470 20.58 10.97 0.10
C ARG A 470 21.85 10.58 0.89
N GLY A 471 21.72 10.24 2.17
CA GLY A 471 22.85 9.91 3.06
C GLY A 471 23.50 11.13 3.75
N ASN A 472 22.94 12.32 3.61
CA ASN A 472 23.46 13.58 4.16
C ASN A 472 22.90 13.86 5.57
N VAL A 473 23.42 13.15 6.57
CA VAL A 473 22.92 13.21 7.95
C VAL A 473 23.04 14.59 8.61
N ASP A 474 24.13 15.32 8.37
CA ASP A 474 24.35 16.64 8.99
C ASP A 474 23.37 17.69 8.49
N LEU A 475 23.14 17.71 7.16
CA LEU A 475 22.19 18.63 6.56
C LEU A 475 20.76 18.30 6.98
N SER A 476 20.45 17.01 7.13
CA SER A 476 19.18 16.58 7.70
C SER A 476 18.96 17.13 9.12
N LEU A 477 19.93 16.98 10.02
CA LEU A 477 19.84 17.50 11.39
C LEU A 477 19.62 19.01 11.40
N LYS A 478 20.33 19.75 10.55
CA LYS A 478 20.15 21.20 10.42
C LYS A 478 18.72 21.59 10.06
N TYR A 479 18.13 20.94 9.04
CA TYR A 479 16.74 21.20 8.68
C TYR A 479 15.76 20.82 9.81
N MET A 480 16.03 19.72 10.51
CA MET A 480 15.21 19.31 11.65
C MET A 480 15.31 20.30 12.82
N GLU A 481 16.48 20.89 13.09
CA GLU A 481 16.64 21.96 14.08
C GLU A 481 15.89 23.23 13.70
N GLU A 482 16.01 23.66 12.45
CA GLU A 482 15.29 24.84 11.93
C GLU A 482 13.77 24.67 12.08
N SER A 483 13.25 23.48 11.79
CA SER A 483 11.80 23.21 11.87
C SER A 483 11.21 23.37 13.28
N VAL A 484 11.93 22.99 14.34
CA VAL A 484 11.42 23.08 15.73
C VAL A 484 11.56 24.48 16.34
N GLN A 485 12.35 25.35 15.69
CA GLN A 485 12.48 26.77 16.06
C GLN A 485 11.29 27.60 15.54
N MET A 486 10.66 27.16 14.45
CA MET A 486 9.49 27.79 13.85
C MET A 486 8.19 27.41 14.59
N LYS A 487 7.10 28.17 14.38
CA LYS A 487 5.74 27.76 14.78
C LYS A 487 5.00 27.38 13.50
N PRO A 488 4.13 26.35 13.52
CA PRO A 488 3.99 25.29 14.52
C PRO A 488 5.27 24.45 14.62
N LYS A 489 5.50 23.81 15.78
CA LYS A 489 6.73 23.04 16.02
C LYS A 489 6.65 21.59 15.55
N PHE A 490 5.63 21.24 14.76
CA PHE A 490 5.29 19.86 14.43
C PHE A 490 4.91 19.71 12.96
N SER A 491 5.09 18.49 12.44
CA SER A 491 4.65 18.11 11.09
C SER A 491 3.35 17.31 11.13
N ARG A 492 2.37 17.71 10.29
CA ARG A 492 1.09 17.03 10.10
C ARG A 492 1.27 15.62 9.55
N TYR A 493 2.25 15.42 8.67
CA TYR A 493 2.52 14.14 8.00
C TYR A 493 3.08 13.11 8.98
N PHE A 494 3.98 13.52 9.88
CA PHE A 494 4.50 12.64 10.92
C PHE A 494 3.50 12.38 12.07
N ILE A 495 2.59 13.31 12.37
CA ILE A 495 1.54 13.08 13.38
C ILE A 495 0.56 11.99 12.93
N VAL A 496 0.15 12.02 11.66
CA VAL A 496 -0.75 11.00 11.09
C VAL A 496 -0.08 9.62 11.11
N GLY A 497 1.26 9.58 11.14
CA GLY A 497 2.03 8.35 11.24
C GLY A 497 2.10 7.65 9.90
N ILE A 498 2.57 8.36 8.87
CA ILE A 498 2.91 7.76 7.58
C ILE A 498 4.01 6.72 7.79
N GLU A 499 3.90 5.61 7.08
CA GLU A 499 4.82 4.49 7.17
C GLU A 499 5.98 4.71 6.19
N LEU A 500 7.22 4.55 6.67
CA LEU A 500 8.42 4.93 5.92
C LEU A 500 9.28 3.72 5.51
N ASN A 501 8.91 2.52 5.98
CA ASN A 501 9.63 1.26 5.78
C ASN A 501 8.72 0.15 5.24
N SER A 502 7.79 0.49 4.35
CA SER A 502 6.83 -0.47 3.79
C SER A 502 7.46 -1.67 3.08
N ASP A 503 8.71 -1.55 2.61
CA ASP A 503 9.45 -2.62 1.94
C ASP A 503 10.35 -3.46 2.86
N GLU A 504 10.49 -3.07 4.13
CA GLU A 504 11.48 -3.65 5.06
C GLU A 504 10.97 -3.66 6.53
N PRO A 505 10.79 -4.84 7.15
CA PRO A 505 10.34 -4.94 8.53
C PRO A 505 11.41 -4.62 9.56
N TYR A 506 12.69 -4.49 9.20
CA TYR A 506 13.69 -3.94 10.10
C TYR A 506 14.01 -2.49 9.74
N VAL A 507 13.53 -1.55 10.54
CA VAL A 507 13.69 -0.12 10.25
C VAL A 507 15.18 0.22 10.06
N LEU A 508 16.06 -0.35 10.87
CA LEU A 508 17.53 -0.25 10.83
C LEU A 508 18.14 -0.58 9.46
N ARG A 509 17.47 -1.42 8.67
CA ARG A 509 17.92 -1.83 7.32
C ARG A 509 17.27 -1.01 6.21
N SER A 510 16.23 -0.25 6.52
CA SER A 510 15.63 0.70 5.59
C SER A 510 16.52 1.93 5.40
N ARG A 511 16.31 2.67 4.31
CA ARG A 511 17.04 3.93 4.06
C ARG A 511 16.74 5.01 5.11
N VAL A 512 15.57 4.96 5.73
CA VAL A 512 15.18 5.86 6.83
C VAL A 512 16.15 5.74 8.01
N ALA A 513 16.67 4.54 8.26
CA ALA A 513 17.68 4.31 9.28
C ALA A 513 19.04 3.96 8.68
N LEU A 514 19.37 4.58 7.54
CA LEU A 514 20.71 4.56 6.98
C LEU A 514 21.18 3.14 6.61
N SER A 515 20.30 2.30 6.08
CA SER A 515 20.62 1.05 5.36
C SER A 515 21.51 0.05 6.12
N GLY A 516 21.48 0.07 7.46
CA GLY A 516 22.28 -0.81 8.32
C GLY A 516 23.67 -0.27 8.70
N TYR A 517 23.98 0.99 8.44
CA TYR A 517 25.23 1.61 8.92
C TYR A 517 25.10 2.02 10.39
N LEU A 518 25.39 1.07 11.31
CA LEU A 518 25.16 1.21 12.76
C LEU A 518 25.86 2.43 13.37
N SER A 519 27.06 2.77 12.89
CA SER A 519 27.83 3.91 13.39
C SER A 519 27.13 5.23 13.10
N ASN A 520 26.61 5.38 11.87
CA ASN A 520 25.88 6.58 11.46
C ASN A 520 24.56 6.69 12.22
N VAL A 521 23.87 5.58 12.46
CA VAL A 521 22.63 5.54 13.25
C VAL A 521 22.88 5.98 14.69
N ASN A 522 23.95 5.46 15.31
CA ASN A 522 24.34 5.79 16.68
C ASN A 522 24.74 7.27 16.85
N GLU A 523 25.16 7.94 15.78
CA GLU A 523 25.43 9.38 15.79
C GLU A 523 24.17 10.23 15.53
N TYR A 524 23.39 9.86 14.52
CA TYR A 524 22.29 10.69 14.00
C TYR A 524 21.05 10.66 14.90
N TYR A 525 20.56 9.48 15.27
CA TYR A 525 19.27 9.31 15.94
C TYR A 525 19.21 9.90 17.36
N PRO A 526 20.26 9.82 18.20
CA PRO A 526 20.27 10.51 19.49
C PRO A 526 20.12 12.03 19.36
N LYS A 527 20.79 12.65 18.38
CA LYS A 527 20.67 14.09 18.09
C LYS A 527 19.26 14.42 17.61
N LEU A 528 18.73 13.66 16.64
CA LEU A 528 17.37 13.85 16.14
C LEU A 528 16.31 13.79 17.24
N ARG A 529 16.41 12.80 18.14
CA ARG A 529 15.51 12.68 19.30
C ARG A 529 15.61 13.86 20.26
N ALA A 530 16.80 14.41 20.47
CA ALA A 530 16.99 15.59 21.31
C ALA A 530 16.32 16.84 20.72
N ILE A 531 16.37 17.00 19.39
CA ILE A 531 15.74 18.10 18.65
C ILE A 531 14.20 18.00 18.75
N TRP A 532 13.65 16.81 18.52
CA TRP A 532 12.20 16.59 18.39
C TRP A 532 11.47 16.10 19.66
N LYS A 533 12.14 16.11 20.81
CA LYS A 533 11.63 15.57 22.10
C LYS A 533 10.25 16.08 22.55
N HIS A 534 9.80 17.25 22.08
CA HIS A 534 8.53 17.88 22.47
C HIS A 534 7.54 18.06 21.32
N SER A 535 7.85 17.55 20.11
CA SER A 535 7.32 18.11 18.87
C SER A 535 6.63 17.13 17.94
N GLY A 536 6.73 15.80 18.12
CA GLY A 536 6.02 14.89 17.22
C GLY A 536 6.05 13.42 17.64
N LEU A 537 4.87 12.77 17.64
CA LEU A 537 4.72 11.36 18.01
C LEU A 537 5.39 10.42 17.01
N GLY A 538 5.28 10.69 15.69
CA GLY A 538 5.83 9.81 14.65
C GLY A 538 7.36 9.76 14.59
N ILE A 539 8.04 10.92 14.60
CA ILE A 539 9.52 10.96 14.59
C ILE A 539 10.09 10.29 15.84
N LEU A 540 9.46 10.50 17.01
CA LEU A 540 9.86 9.84 18.25
C LEU A 540 9.58 8.33 18.23
N ALA A 541 8.53 7.88 17.54
CA ALA A 541 8.22 6.47 17.36
C ALA A 541 9.33 5.79 16.55
N TYR A 542 9.64 6.29 15.35
CA TYR A 542 10.74 5.82 14.50
C TYR A 542 12.09 5.90 15.22
N GLY A 543 12.35 7.01 15.91
CA GLY A 543 13.58 7.15 16.69
C GLY A 543 13.67 6.18 17.87
N SER A 544 12.56 5.68 18.40
CA SER A 544 12.59 4.69 19.48
C SER A 544 12.84 3.28 18.94
N ILE A 545 12.19 2.90 17.83
CA ILE A 545 12.40 1.59 17.22
C ILE A 545 13.79 1.44 16.60
N VAL A 546 14.29 2.45 15.90
CA VAL A 546 15.65 2.39 15.33
C VAL A 546 16.70 2.20 16.42
N MET A 547 16.55 2.87 17.57
CA MET A 547 17.44 2.68 18.71
C MET A 547 17.27 1.28 19.33
N ALA A 548 16.04 0.75 19.43
CA ALA A 548 15.82 -0.62 19.90
C ALA A 548 16.52 -1.64 18.99
N GLU A 549 16.38 -1.54 17.67
CA GLU A 549 17.05 -2.44 16.73
C GLU A 549 18.58 -2.29 16.77
N LEU A 550 19.10 -1.06 16.90
CA LEU A 550 20.54 -0.80 17.05
C LEU A 550 21.08 -1.50 18.30
N TYR A 551 20.47 -1.28 19.47
CA TYR A 551 20.93 -1.88 20.73
C TYR A 551 20.76 -3.40 20.73
N TYR A 552 19.68 -3.90 20.11
CA TYR A 552 19.55 -5.33 19.87
C TYR A 552 20.73 -5.83 19.04
N GLU A 553 21.02 -5.23 17.88
CA GLU A 553 22.12 -5.66 17.01
C GLU A 553 23.50 -5.59 17.69
N LYS A 554 23.68 -4.66 18.62
CA LYS A 554 24.88 -4.52 19.47
C LYS A 554 24.94 -5.49 20.65
N ASN A 555 23.91 -6.32 20.85
CA ASN A 555 23.76 -7.24 21.98
C ASN A 555 23.71 -6.52 23.34
N ASP A 556 23.14 -5.31 23.38
CA ASP A 556 22.95 -4.49 24.59
C ASP A 556 21.48 -4.50 25.02
N PHE A 557 21.13 -5.49 25.84
CA PHE A 557 19.74 -5.70 26.28
C PHE A 557 19.30 -4.75 27.40
N GLU A 558 20.22 -4.06 28.07
CA GLU A 558 19.88 -3.10 29.13
C GLU A 558 19.10 -1.92 28.54
N GLN A 559 19.57 -1.40 27.41
CA GLN A 559 18.91 -0.29 26.72
C GLN A 559 17.54 -0.67 26.15
N LEU A 560 17.34 -1.94 25.76
CA LEU A 560 16.05 -2.42 25.22
C LEU A 560 14.90 -2.27 26.22
N GLN A 561 15.18 -2.33 27.53
CA GLN A 561 14.17 -2.14 28.58
C GLN A 561 13.47 -0.77 28.49
N TYR A 562 14.15 0.23 27.95
CA TYR A 562 13.58 1.56 27.72
C TYR A 562 12.97 1.69 26.33
N PHE A 563 13.72 1.33 25.28
CA PHE A 563 13.34 1.65 23.91
C PHE A 563 12.18 0.81 23.37
N VAL A 564 12.10 -0.47 23.74
CA VAL A 564 11.02 -1.36 23.26
C VAL A 564 9.65 -0.91 23.79
N PRO A 565 9.42 -0.73 25.11
CA PRO A 565 8.12 -0.24 25.60
C PRO A 565 7.77 1.14 25.06
N ARG A 566 8.78 2.01 24.88
CA ARG A 566 8.57 3.35 24.34
C ARG A 566 8.11 3.33 22.87
N ALA A 567 8.71 2.47 22.05
CA ALA A 567 8.30 2.30 20.65
C ALA A 567 6.89 1.68 20.55
N ILE A 568 6.56 0.68 21.37
CA ILE A 568 5.20 0.11 21.44
C ILE A 568 4.18 1.19 21.80
N GLN A 569 4.44 1.97 22.85
CA GLN A 569 3.55 3.04 23.30
C GLN A 569 3.30 4.07 22.18
N LEU A 570 4.36 4.58 21.56
CA LEU A 570 4.24 5.61 20.53
C LEU A 570 3.60 5.09 19.24
N GLY A 571 3.97 3.87 18.81
CA GLY A 571 3.38 3.23 17.63
C GLY A 571 1.89 2.92 17.81
N THR A 572 1.47 2.59 19.03
CA THR A 572 0.05 2.33 19.36
C THR A 572 -0.78 3.61 19.28
N ILE A 573 -0.26 4.75 19.78
CA ILE A 573 -0.98 6.03 19.75
C ILE A 573 -1.28 6.48 18.31
N SER A 574 -0.33 6.31 17.39
CA SER A 574 -0.49 6.70 15.99
C SER A 574 -1.05 5.58 15.09
N LEU A 575 -1.23 4.38 15.64
CA LEU A 575 -1.52 3.15 14.89
C LEU A 575 -0.63 3.05 13.63
N ASN A 576 0.69 3.00 13.86
CA ASN A 576 1.70 2.92 12.81
C ASN A 576 2.35 1.54 12.83
N PHE A 577 2.02 0.70 11.85
CA PHE A 577 2.50 -0.68 11.79
C PHE A 577 3.96 -0.76 11.37
N GLY A 578 4.45 0.26 10.65
CA GLY A 578 5.88 0.48 10.39
C GLY A 578 6.75 0.70 11.63
N VAL A 579 6.15 0.91 12.81
CA VAL A 579 6.85 0.90 14.11
C VAL A 579 6.45 -0.31 14.95
N LEU A 580 5.15 -0.66 14.95
CA LEU A 580 4.62 -1.75 15.77
C LEU A 580 5.17 -3.11 15.35
N VAL A 581 5.13 -3.48 14.06
CA VAL A 581 5.66 -4.78 13.65
C VAL A 581 7.16 -4.89 13.99
N PRO A 582 8.03 -3.95 13.58
CA PRO A 582 9.46 -4.08 13.88
C PRO A 582 9.77 -4.15 15.37
N VAL A 583 9.04 -3.41 16.23
CA VAL A 583 9.29 -3.45 17.68
C VAL A 583 8.91 -4.80 18.29
N TYR A 584 7.81 -5.42 17.86
CA TYR A 584 7.42 -6.74 18.33
C TYR A 584 8.33 -7.84 17.79
N LEU A 585 8.81 -7.72 16.54
CA LEU A 585 9.84 -8.64 16.02
C LEU A 585 11.14 -8.52 16.84
N THR A 586 11.55 -7.29 17.18
CA THR A 586 12.73 -7.04 18.03
C THR A 586 12.54 -7.59 19.44
N LEU A 587 11.34 -7.43 20.03
CA LEU A 587 10.99 -7.99 21.33
C LEU A 587 11.03 -9.52 21.31
N ALA A 588 10.47 -10.16 20.28
CA ALA A 588 10.53 -11.62 20.11
C ALA A 588 11.98 -12.11 20.02
N ARG A 589 12.81 -11.44 19.20
CA ARG A 589 14.25 -11.75 19.09
C ARG A 589 14.99 -11.59 20.42
N TRP A 590 14.72 -10.52 21.17
CA TRP A 590 15.31 -10.30 22.49
C TRP A 590 14.90 -11.39 23.48
N ARG A 591 13.61 -11.74 23.56
CA ARG A 591 13.15 -12.81 24.45
C ARG A 591 13.71 -14.17 24.07
N LYS A 592 13.86 -14.45 22.78
CA LYS A 592 14.56 -15.64 22.28
C LYS A 592 16.02 -15.68 22.75
N ALA A 593 16.75 -14.56 22.63
CA ALA A 593 18.14 -14.46 23.07
C ALA A 593 18.33 -14.64 24.59
N GLU A 594 17.30 -14.30 25.39
CA GLU A 594 17.25 -14.58 26.82
C GLU A 594 16.75 -16.00 27.17
N HIS A 595 16.47 -16.84 26.17
CA HIS A 595 15.86 -18.16 26.32
C HIS A 595 14.46 -18.14 26.99
N ARG A 596 13.70 -17.05 26.81
CA ARG A 596 12.33 -16.85 27.32
C ARG A 596 11.31 -17.12 26.21
N ASN A 597 11.19 -18.37 25.80
CA ASN A 597 10.38 -18.77 24.63
C ASN A 597 8.88 -18.44 24.77
N ASP A 598 8.31 -18.57 25.97
CA ASP A 598 6.88 -18.25 26.21
C ASP A 598 6.59 -16.78 25.93
N GLU A 599 7.47 -15.88 26.37
CA GLU A 599 7.34 -14.44 26.13
C GLU A 599 7.64 -14.04 24.69
N MET A 600 8.52 -14.78 24.01
CA MET A 600 8.75 -14.62 22.57
C MET A 600 7.47 -14.90 21.79
N TRP A 601 6.80 -16.03 22.05
CA TRP A 601 5.55 -16.37 21.37
C TRP A 601 4.40 -15.44 21.75
N LEU A 602 4.32 -15.01 23.02
CA LEU A 602 3.36 -14.00 23.44
C LEU A 602 3.51 -12.70 22.64
N ALA A 603 4.74 -12.20 22.44
CA ALA A 603 4.98 -11.02 21.62
C ALA A 603 4.51 -11.21 20.16
N MET A 604 4.70 -12.40 19.60
CA MET A 604 4.22 -12.74 18.26
C MET A 604 2.69 -12.83 18.17
N GLU A 605 2.03 -13.33 19.21
CA GLU A 605 0.56 -13.37 19.29
C GLU A 605 -0.04 -11.98 19.46
N GLU A 606 0.56 -11.13 20.30
CA GLU A 606 0.11 -9.75 20.53
C GLU A 606 0.14 -8.93 19.25
N ILE A 607 1.24 -8.96 18.48
CA ILE A 607 1.30 -8.22 17.22
C ILE A 607 0.34 -8.79 16.17
N THR A 608 0.16 -10.11 16.13
CA THR A 608 -0.81 -10.75 15.23
C THR A 608 -2.24 -10.28 15.54
N LEU A 609 -2.60 -10.24 16.83
CA LEU A 609 -3.91 -9.79 17.28
C LEU A 609 -4.10 -8.30 16.98
N LEU A 610 -3.09 -7.47 17.28
CA LEU A 610 -3.14 -6.04 17.02
C LEU A 610 -3.33 -5.75 15.53
N CYS A 611 -2.60 -6.47 14.67
CA CYS A 611 -2.72 -6.33 13.23
C CYS A 611 -4.12 -6.73 12.75
N ARG A 612 -4.69 -7.82 13.27
CA ARG A 612 -6.06 -8.25 12.91
C ARG A 612 -7.15 -7.32 13.44
N GLN A 613 -7.01 -6.79 14.65
CA GLN A 613 -8.03 -5.93 15.30
C GLN A 613 -8.16 -4.57 14.63
N HIS A 614 -7.08 -4.09 14.02
CA HIS A 614 -6.99 -2.74 13.48
C HIS A 614 -6.80 -2.72 11.95
N ASP A 615 -7.10 -3.86 11.29
CA ASP A 615 -7.00 -4.02 9.85
C ASP A 615 -5.65 -3.52 9.30
N ALA A 616 -4.57 -4.04 9.90
CA ALA A 616 -3.22 -3.66 9.54
C ALA A 616 -2.96 -3.90 8.05
N PRO A 617 -2.08 -3.09 7.46
CA PRO A 617 -1.67 -3.27 6.09
C PRO A 617 -1.07 -4.68 5.90
N PRO A 618 -1.41 -5.41 4.84
CA PRO A 618 -1.27 -6.87 4.88
C PRO A 618 0.16 -7.34 4.68
N HIS A 619 1.01 -6.50 4.07
CA HIS A 619 2.45 -6.72 4.01
C HIS A 619 3.06 -6.79 5.42
N TRP A 620 2.52 -6.05 6.41
CA TRP A 620 2.93 -6.19 7.81
C TRP A 620 2.57 -7.55 8.39
N MET A 621 1.36 -8.05 8.09
CA MET A 621 0.98 -9.41 8.46
C MET A 621 1.87 -10.46 7.76
N SER A 622 2.19 -10.26 6.48
CA SER A 622 3.13 -11.12 5.75
C SER A 622 4.52 -11.13 6.41
N PHE A 623 5.01 -9.98 6.87
CA PHE A 623 6.27 -9.89 7.62
C PHE A 623 6.20 -10.62 8.96
N VAL A 624 5.10 -10.52 9.69
CA VAL A 624 4.89 -11.26 10.95
C VAL A 624 4.91 -12.78 10.69
N GLU A 625 4.16 -13.27 9.71
CA GLU A 625 4.11 -14.70 9.37
C GLU A 625 5.46 -15.20 8.82
N THR A 626 6.11 -14.41 7.95
CA THR A 626 7.47 -14.70 7.46
C THR A 626 8.45 -14.77 8.63
N PHE A 627 8.37 -13.85 9.60
CA PHE A 627 9.26 -13.88 10.75
C PHE A 627 9.04 -15.13 11.62
N ARG A 628 7.82 -15.66 11.75
CA ARG A 628 7.56 -16.93 12.45
C ARG A 628 8.35 -18.10 11.87
N VAL A 629 8.55 -18.14 10.55
CA VAL A 629 9.37 -19.16 9.90
C VAL A 629 10.81 -19.16 10.43
N ARG A 630 11.38 -17.97 10.69
CA ARG A 630 12.72 -17.83 11.30
C ARG A 630 12.77 -18.33 12.75
N LEU A 631 11.63 -18.40 13.45
CA LEU A 631 11.55 -18.95 14.80
C LEU A 631 11.38 -20.48 14.75
N TRP A 632 10.57 -20.99 13.82
CA TRP A 632 10.31 -22.43 13.65
C TRP A 632 11.54 -23.26 13.28
N THR A 633 12.52 -22.67 12.60
CA THR A 633 13.76 -23.37 12.23
C THR A 633 14.53 -23.91 13.46
N GLU A 634 14.39 -23.28 14.62
CA GLU A 634 15.03 -23.73 15.86
C GLU A 634 14.15 -24.64 16.73
N GLU A 635 12.82 -24.48 16.66
CA GLU A 635 11.87 -25.41 17.31
C GLU A 635 11.69 -26.73 16.54
N ASN A 636 12.40 -26.89 15.42
CA ASN A 636 12.38 -28.07 14.57
C ASN A 636 10.98 -28.40 14.01
N ARG A 637 10.18 -27.35 13.76
CA ARG A 637 8.82 -27.39 13.21
C ARG A 637 8.83 -27.49 11.68
N ARG A 638 9.27 -28.66 11.20
CA ARG A 638 9.54 -28.89 9.78
C ARG A 638 8.29 -28.80 8.90
N GLU A 639 7.17 -29.35 9.36
CA GLU A 639 5.92 -29.41 8.58
C GLU A 639 5.39 -28.00 8.26
N GLU A 640 5.45 -27.09 9.24
CA GLU A 640 5.01 -25.71 9.10
C GLU A 640 5.90 -24.92 8.13
N ILE A 641 7.22 -25.16 8.15
CA ILE A 641 8.18 -24.55 7.21
C ILE A 641 7.93 -25.06 5.79
N GLU A 642 7.71 -26.36 5.60
CA GLU A 642 7.41 -26.95 4.29
C GLU A 642 6.11 -26.38 3.73
N LYS A 643 5.06 -26.28 4.56
CA LYS A 643 3.78 -25.69 4.18
C LYS A 643 3.91 -24.23 3.74
N TRP A 644 4.69 -23.42 4.47
CA TRP A 644 4.91 -22.03 4.11
C TRP A 644 5.75 -21.87 2.83
N ALA A 645 6.74 -22.76 2.61
CA ALA A 645 7.62 -22.70 1.44
C ALA A 645 6.97 -23.26 0.14
N GLU A 646 5.97 -24.14 0.25
CA GLU A 646 5.34 -24.84 -0.87
C GLU A 646 4.88 -23.90 -2.00
N PRO A 647 4.16 -22.78 -1.74
CA PRO A 647 3.72 -21.87 -2.80
C PRO A 647 4.88 -21.32 -3.62
N TYR A 648 5.99 -20.94 -2.97
CA TYR A 648 7.15 -20.36 -3.63
C TYR A 648 7.87 -21.33 -4.56
N THR A 649 7.85 -22.63 -4.26
CA THR A 649 8.45 -23.65 -5.15
C THR A 649 7.69 -23.82 -6.46
N LYS A 650 6.40 -23.46 -6.48
CA LYS A 650 5.53 -23.55 -7.66
C LYS A 650 5.46 -22.25 -8.45
N MET A 651 5.95 -21.13 -7.88
CA MET A 651 5.94 -19.82 -8.53
C MET A 651 7.09 -19.67 -9.55
N ASN A 652 6.87 -18.82 -10.57
CA ASN A 652 7.92 -18.44 -11.51
C ASN A 652 8.99 -17.58 -10.80
N VAL A 653 10.24 -17.67 -11.26
CA VAL A 653 11.40 -16.96 -10.71
C VAL A 653 11.17 -15.44 -10.70
N ASP A 654 10.56 -14.89 -11.75
CA ASP A 654 10.26 -13.45 -11.84
C ASP A 654 9.28 -13.00 -10.74
N ILE A 655 8.28 -13.84 -10.43
CA ILE A 655 7.28 -13.57 -9.39
C ILE A 655 7.96 -13.60 -8.01
N VAL A 656 8.84 -14.58 -7.78
CA VAL A 656 9.62 -14.65 -6.54
C VAL A 656 10.52 -13.42 -6.43
N ALA A 657 11.16 -12.98 -7.50
CA ALA A 657 12.01 -11.78 -7.52
C ALA A 657 11.25 -10.49 -7.20
N SER A 658 9.95 -10.42 -7.51
CA SER A 658 9.08 -9.29 -7.16
C SER A 658 8.71 -9.21 -5.67
N ARG A 659 8.97 -10.27 -4.88
CA ARG A 659 8.68 -10.32 -3.45
C ARG A 659 9.65 -9.48 -2.63
N HIS A 660 9.20 -9.08 -1.44
CA HIS A 660 10.02 -8.32 -0.50
C HIS A 660 11.31 -9.07 -0.19
N GLU A 661 12.40 -8.30 -0.04
CA GLU A 661 13.73 -8.85 0.21
C GLU A 661 13.74 -9.73 1.47
N PHE A 662 13.03 -9.31 2.52
CA PHE A 662 12.90 -10.04 3.78
C PHE A 662 12.25 -11.43 3.61
N GLU A 663 11.22 -11.55 2.77
CA GLU A 663 10.56 -12.82 2.46
C GLU A 663 11.51 -13.76 1.71
N ARG A 664 12.18 -13.24 0.68
CA ARG A 664 13.16 -14.01 -0.10
C ARG A 664 14.35 -14.47 0.75
N MET A 665 14.84 -13.63 1.66
CA MET A 665 15.92 -13.99 2.59
C MET A 665 15.48 -15.08 3.57
N THR A 666 14.21 -15.06 3.99
CA THR A 666 13.64 -16.08 4.86
C THR A 666 13.37 -17.38 4.10
N LEU A 667 12.93 -17.30 2.85
CA LEU A 667 12.80 -18.45 1.96
C LEU A 667 14.14 -19.15 1.74
N ALA A 668 15.23 -18.39 1.58
CA ALA A 668 16.56 -18.97 1.53
C ALA A 668 16.93 -19.74 2.82
N ARG A 669 16.59 -19.22 4.00
CA ARG A 669 16.76 -19.96 5.27
C ARG A 669 15.93 -21.23 5.31
N ALA A 670 14.66 -21.16 4.87
CA ALA A 670 13.80 -22.33 4.78
C ALA A 670 14.41 -23.39 3.84
N TYR A 671 14.93 -23.01 2.68
CA TYR A 671 15.62 -23.94 1.78
C TYR A 671 16.88 -24.56 2.39
N ILE A 672 17.70 -23.79 3.11
CA ILE A 672 18.86 -24.31 3.85
C ILE A 672 18.42 -25.35 4.88
N TYR A 673 17.38 -25.04 5.67
CA TYR A 673 16.84 -25.95 6.68
C TYR A 673 16.26 -27.24 6.07
N LEU A 674 15.53 -27.13 4.97
CA LEU A 674 14.95 -28.24 4.21
C LEU A 674 15.97 -29.00 3.34
N LYS A 675 17.24 -28.58 3.35
CA LYS A 675 18.35 -29.16 2.55
C LYS A 675 18.15 -29.04 1.02
N ASN A 676 17.48 -27.98 0.59
CA ASN A 676 17.41 -27.58 -0.81
C ASN A 676 18.49 -26.53 -1.13
N ASP A 677 19.75 -26.92 -0.95
CA ASP A 677 20.88 -25.99 -0.95
C ASP A 677 21.09 -25.30 -2.32
N SER A 678 20.78 -25.99 -3.41
CA SER A 678 20.92 -25.44 -4.77
C SER A 678 19.99 -24.25 -5.01
N ALA A 679 18.73 -24.35 -4.60
CA ALA A 679 17.76 -23.26 -4.67
C ALA A 679 18.15 -22.11 -3.75
N ALA A 680 18.64 -22.41 -2.53
CA ALA A 680 19.14 -21.42 -1.60
C ALA A 680 20.30 -20.60 -2.18
N ILE A 681 21.32 -21.27 -2.74
CA ILE A 681 22.50 -20.60 -3.31
C ILE A 681 22.13 -19.70 -4.50
N MET A 682 21.25 -20.17 -5.40
CA MET A 682 20.79 -19.35 -6.53
C MET A 682 20.09 -18.08 -6.04
N LEU A 683 19.12 -18.22 -5.13
CA LEU A 683 18.36 -17.10 -4.58
C LEU A 683 19.26 -16.10 -3.84
N LEU A 684 20.14 -16.60 -2.97
CA LEU A 684 21.05 -15.77 -2.19
C LEU A 684 22.11 -15.08 -3.05
N THR A 685 22.52 -15.69 -4.16
CA THR A 685 23.47 -15.05 -5.11
C THR A 685 22.82 -13.83 -5.76
N SER A 686 21.54 -13.92 -6.14
CA SER A 686 20.76 -12.76 -6.63
C SER A 686 20.63 -11.69 -5.54
N LEU A 687 20.15 -12.08 -4.35
CA LEU A 687 19.94 -11.16 -3.23
C LEU A 687 21.22 -10.42 -2.82
N LYS A 688 22.36 -11.13 -2.79
CA LYS A 688 23.67 -10.53 -2.52
C LYS A 688 23.99 -9.41 -3.52
N HIS A 689 23.78 -9.65 -4.81
CA HIS A 689 24.06 -8.67 -5.85
C HIS A 689 23.10 -7.47 -5.80
N GLU A 690 21.81 -7.72 -5.58
CA GLU A 690 20.81 -6.66 -5.40
C GLU A 690 21.12 -5.77 -4.19
N ALA A 691 21.46 -6.37 -3.05
CA ALA A 691 21.79 -5.64 -1.84
C ALA A 691 23.09 -4.82 -1.97
N GLU A 692 24.04 -5.27 -2.80
CA GLU A 692 25.24 -4.52 -3.15
C GLU A 692 24.93 -3.30 -4.03
N ILE A 693 24.11 -3.46 -5.08
CA ILE A 693 23.71 -2.36 -5.96
C ILE A 693 22.92 -1.29 -5.19
N LYS A 694 22.06 -1.72 -4.25
CA LYS A 694 21.20 -0.82 -3.46
C LYS A 694 21.86 -0.30 -2.17
N ASP A 695 23.14 -0.61 -1.95
CA ASP A 695 23.91 -0.24 -0.76
C ASP A 695 23.22 -0.59 0.59
N ARG A 696 22.70 -1.83 0.69
CA ARG A 696 22.02 -2.37 1.87
C ARG A 696 22.96 -3.23 2.69
N LEU A 697 23.76 -2.60 3.56
CA LEU A 697 24.85 -3.28 4.29
C LEU A 697 24.36 -4.48 5.11
N GLY A 698 23.30 -4.31 5.91
CA GLY A 698 22.78 -5.37 6.78
C GLY A 698 22.35 -6.61 5.99
N SER A 699 21.65 -6.41 4.87
CA SER A 699 21.21 -7.49 3.98
C SER A 699 22.38 -8.17 3.26
N ARG A 700 23.44 -7.43 2.89
CA ARG A 700 24.66 -8.02 2.32
C ARG A 700 25.35 -8.95 3.31
N ILE A 701 25.49 -8.53 4.58
CA ILE A 701 26.10 -9.34 5.64
C ILE A 701 25.30 -10.64 5.83
N GLU A 702 23.97 -10.53 5.96
CA GLU A 702 23.07 -11.68 6.12
C GLU A 702 23.13 -12.63 4.91
N ALA A 703 23.12 -12.12 3.68
CA ALA A 703 23.22 -12.94 2.48
C ALA A 703 24.53 -13.72 2.40
N PHE A 704 25.67 -13.09 2.71
CA PHE A 704 26.96 -13.78 2.78
C PHE A 704 26.99 -14.85 3.87
N LEU A 705 26.37 -14.57 5.02
CA LEU A 705 26.29 -15.51 6.12
C LEU A 705 25.47 -16.76 5.76
N LEU A 706 24.31 -16.58 5.13
CA LEU A 706 23.48 -17.69 4.66
C LEU A 706 24.13 -18.46 3.51
N LEU A 707 24.79 -17.79 2.56
CA LEU A 707 25.59 -18.45 1.51
C LEU A 707 26.68 -19.31 2.11
N SER A 708 27.36 -18.81 3.15
CA SER A 708 28.39 -19.54 3.86
C SER A 708 27.86 -20.86 4.44
N GLN A 709 26.67 -20.82 5.07
CA GLN A 709 26.01 -22.01 5.59
C GLN A 709 25.62 -22.99 4.46
N ALA A 710 25.00 -22.50 3.39
CA ALA A 710 24.58 -23.34 2.26
C ALA A 710 25.78 -24.06 1.58
N TYR A 711 26.89 -23.35 1.35
CA TYR A 711 28.11 -23.95 0.81
C TYR A 711 28.75 -24.97 1.77
N MET A 712 28.70 -24.71 3.08
CA MET A 712 29.21 -25.66 4.07
C MET A 712 28.42 -26.98 4.05
N ILE A 713 27.09 -26.93 3.87
CA ILE A 713 26.24 -28.13 3.74
C ILE A 713 26.58 -28.90 2.46
N GLN A 714 26.85 -28.21 1.34
CA GLN A 714 27.35 -28.82 0.11
C GLN A 714 28.82 -29.29 0.17
N LYS A 715 29.49 -29.16 1.33
CA LYS A 715 30.91 -29.48 1.54
C LYS A 715 31.87 -28.65 0.67
N GLN A 716 31.42 -27.50 0.17
CA GLN A 716 32.22 -26.50 -0.54
C GLN A 716 32.90 -25.57 0.48
N ASN A 717 33.86 -26.13 1.22
CA ASN A 717 34.45 -25.46 2.39
C ASN A 717 35.19 -24.16 2.05
N HIS A 718 35.81 -24.08 0.87
CA HIS A 718 36.56 -22.90 0.45
C HIS A 718 35.61 -21.71 0.20
N GLU A 719 34.56 -21.95 -0.57
CA GLU A 719 33.48 -21.00 -0.88
C GLU A 719 32.75 -20.57 0.40
N ALA A 720 32.46 -21.52 1.29
CA ALA A 720 31.84 -21.25 2.59
C ALA A 720 32.69 -20.27 3.42
N MET A 721 33.98 -20.55 3.59
CA MET A 721 34.88 -19.69 4.37
C MET A 721 35.13 -18.34 3.71
N ALA A 722 35.15 -18.27 2.37
CA ALA A 722 35.24 -17.00 1.65
C ALA A 722 34.01 -16.12 1.94
N CYS A 723 32.80 -16.68 1.90
CA CYS A 723 31.58 -15.95 2.23
C CYS A 723 31.57 -15.50 3.71
N MET A 724 31.98 -16.38 4.64
CA MET A 724 32.08 -16.03 6.07
C MET A 724 33.04 -14.85 6.29
N ARG A 725 34.22 -14.88 5.65
CA ARG A 725 35.20 -13.80 5.75
C ARG A 725 34.64 -12.48 5.22
N MET A 726 33.91 -12.50 4.10
CA MET A 726 33.26 -11.30 3.57
C MET A 726 32.21 -10.74 4.54
N ALA A 727 31.38 -11.59 5.15
CA ALA A 727 30.42 -11.15 6.18
C ALA A 727 31.13 -10.49 7.38
N VAL A 728 32.21 -11.10 7.88
CA VAL A 728 33.01 -10.57 8.99
C VAL A 728 33.70 -9.26 8.62
N MET A 729 34.25 -9.15 7.41
CA MET A 729 34.89 -7.93 6.93
C MET A 729 33.90 -6.75 6.91
N LEU A 730 32.72 -6.95 6.33
CA LEU A 730 31.67 -5.92 6.26
C LEU A 730 31.13 -5.55 7.65
N ALA A 731 31.01 -6.54 8.54
CA ALA A 731 30.53 -6.33 9.89
C ALA A 731 31.55 -5.65 10.82
N ALA A 732 32.85 -5.77 10.55
CA ALA A 732 33.90 -5.32 11.46
C ALA A 732 33.97 -3.80 11.64
N SER A 733 33.63 -3.01 10.61
CA SER A 733 33.58 -1.55 10.70
C SER A 733 32.38 -1.07 11.51
N GLU A 734 31.24 -1.72 11.35
CA GLU A 734 29.99 -1.32 12.01
C GLU A 734 29.76 -2.02 13.35
N GLY A 735 30.47 -3.11 13.65
CA GLY A 735 30.36 -3.89 14.88
C GLY A 735 29.01 -4.57 15.05
N TYR A 736 28.54 -5.31 14.04
CA TYR A 736 27.36 -6.19 14.12
C TYR A 736 27.61 -7.34 15.12
N VAL A 737 26.57 -7.82 15.80
CA VAL A 737 26.71 -8.94 16.74
C VAL A 737 25.57 -9.94 16.57
N ARG A 738 24.32 -9.53 16.76
CA ARG A 738 23.17 -10.46 16.74
C ARG A 738 22.93 -11.08 15.38
N THR A 739 23.24 -10.39 14.28
CA THR A 739 23.15 -10.98 12.93
C THR A 739 23.97 -12.27 12.81
N PHE A 740 25.06 -12.44 13.58
CA PHE A 740 25.81 -13.70 13.63
C PHE A 740 25.30 -14.68 14.70
N LEU A 741 24.98 -14.17 15.90
CA LEU A 741 24.59 -15.03 17.03
C LEU A 741 23.21 -15.68 16.79
N ASP A 742 22.29 -14.96 16.16
CA ASP A 742 20.93 -15.42 15.86
C ASP A 742 20.89 -16.60 14.87
N GLU A 743 21.97 -16.86 14.11
CA GLU A 743 22.08 -18.03 13.22
C GLU A 743 22.52 -19.31 13.97
N GLY A 744 22.85 -19.19 15.26
CA GLY A 744 23.09 -20.33 16.13
C GLY A 744 24.48 -20.96 16.04
N SER A 745 24.58 -22.16 16.62
CA SER A 745 25.86 -22.82 16.91
C SER A 745 26.68 -23.22 15.67
N GLY A 746 26.04 -23.38 14.50
CA GLY A 746 26.71 -23.68 13.24
C GLY A 746 27.63 -22.53 12.80
N VAL A 747 27.08 -21.32 12.76
CA VAL A 747 27.83 -20.09 12.46
C VAL A 747 28.90 -19.82 13.51
N ALA A 748 28.60 -20.02 14.79
CA ALA A 748 29.57 -19.88 15.88
C ALA A 748 30.84 -20.75 15.67
N LYS A 749 30.68 -22.01 15.24
CA LYS A 749 31.81 -22.90 14.91
C LYS A 749 32.62 -22.40 13.72
N MET A 750 31.94 -21.85 12.70
CA MET A 750 32.60 -21.30 11.50
C MET A 750 33.39 -20.04 11.83
N LEU A 751 32.86 -19.14 12.66
CA LEU A 751 33.58 -17.97 13.18
C LEU A 751 34.84 -18.39 13.94
N TYR A 752 34.74 -19.42 14.79
CA TYR A 752 35.89 -19.92 15.54
C TYR A 752 36.94 -20.56 14.62
N SER A 753 36.52 -21.28 13.58
CA SER A 753 37.41 -21.81 12.54
C SER A 753 38.16 -20.70 11.81
N LEU A 754 37.45 -19.62 11.43
CA LEU A 754 38.05 -18.45 10.79
C LEU A 754 39.07 -17.78 11.70
N TYR A 755 38.75 -17.58 12.98
CA TYR A 755 39.66 -17.03 13.98
C TYR A 755 40.93 -17.90 14.15
N LYS A 756 40.78 -19.23 14.21
CA LYS A 756 41.91 -20.17 14.31
C LYS A 756 42.83 -20.14 13.09
N SER A 757 42.29 -19.89 11.89
CA SER A 757 43.08 -19.83 10.67
C SER A 757 44.10 -18.68 10.67
N LYS A 758 43.84 -17.61 11.46
CA LYS A 758 44.61 -16.36 11.52
C LYS A 758 44.82 -15.68 10.15
N ASN A 759 44.04 -16.04 9.14
CA ASN A 759 44.16 -15.53 7.77
C ASN A 759 43.18 -14.37 7.52
N VAL A 760 43.25 -13.35 8.39
CA VAL A 760 42.35 -12.20 8.43
C VAL A 760 43.14 -10.96 8.86
N SER A 761 42.63 -9.77 8.54
CA SER A 761 43.30 -8.51 8.90
C SER A 761 43.34 -8.29 10.42
N LYS A 762 44.21 -7.39 10.90
CA LYS A 762 44.30 -7.07 12.34
C LYS A 762 42.98 -6.51 12.90
N GLN A 763 42.26 -5.73 12.09
CA GLN A 763 40.95 -5.19 12.45
C GLN A 763 39.90 -6.31 12.52
N GLU A 764 39.83 -7.17 11.51
CA GLU A 764 38.97 -8.36 11.50
C GLU A 764 39.24 -9.27 12.71
N MET A 765 40.51 -9.51 13.06
CA MET A 765 40.88 -10.31 14.24
C MET A 765 40.41 -9.69 15.56
N THR A 766 40.48 -8.36 15.67
CA THR A 766 40.03 -7.64 16.87
C THR A 766 38.52 -7.78 17.01
N TYR A 767 37.79 -7.54 15.92
CA TYR A 767 36.34 -7.72 15.86
C TYR A 767 35.92 -9.17 16.14
N LEU A 768 36.53 -10.17 15.48
CA LEU A 768 36.28 -11.59 15.73
C LEU A 768 36.52 -11.97 17.19
N SER A 769 37.57 -11.43 17.83
CA SER A 769 37.85 -11.70 19.25
C SER A 769 36.74 -11.17 20.15
N MET A 770 36.17 -9.99 19.84
CA MET A 770 35.04 -9.42 20.57
C MET A 770 33.75 -10.20 20.33
N LEU A 771 33.46 -10.54 19.07
CA LEU A 771 32.29 -11.33 18.69
C LEU A 771 32.30 -12.71 19.35
N LEU A 772 33.45 -13.39 19.31
CA LEU A 772 33.60 -14.72 19.91
C LEU A 772 33.43 -14.71 21.44
N LYS A 773 33.73 -13.62 22.16
CA LYS A 773 33.40 -13.52 23.60
C LYS A 773 31.89 -13.57 23.84
N SER A 774 31.12 -12.96 22.95
CA SER A 774 29.65 -13.04 23.02
C SER A 774 29.18 -14.46 22.68
N VAL A 775 29.80 -15.10 21.68
CA VAL A 775 29.57 -16.52 21.35
C VAL A 775 29.86 -17.45 22.53
N GLU A 776 30.97 -17.25 23.24
CA GLU A 776 31.36 -18.07 24.40
C GLU A 776 30.30 -18.01 25.51
N LYS A 777 29.74 -16.81 25.75
CA LYS A 777 28.69 -16.60 26.74
C LYS A 777 27.36 -17.25 26.33
N GLU A 778 26.97 -17.16 25.07
CA GLU A 778 25.67 -17.64 24.56
C GLU A 778 25.67 -19.14 24.23
N PHE A 779 26.82 -19.68 23.80
CA PHE A 779 26.99 -21.09 23.44
C PHE A 779 28.08 -21.77 24.29
N PRO A 780 27.91 -21.90 25.61
CA PRO A 780 28.93 -22.44 26.51
C PRO A 780 29.32 -23.90 26.18
N THR A 781 28.45 -24.64 25.49
CA THR A 781 28.68 -26.04 25.09
C THR A 781 29.69 -26.20 23.96
N LEU A 782 30.12 -25.12 23.29
CA LEU A 782 31.05 -25.19 22.15
C LEU A 782 32.54 -25.26 22.55
N ASP A 783 32.87 -25.13 23.85
CA ASP A 783 34.25 -25.14 24.38
C ASP A 783 35.21 -24.22 23.59
N ILE A 784 34.74 -23.01 23.30
CA ILE A 784 35.48 -21.99 22.56
C ILE A 784 36.40 -21.24 23.53
N GLN A 785 37.65 -21.67 23.65
CA GLN A 785 38.66 -20.97 24.45
C GLN A 785 39.35 -19.88 23.62
N ILE A 786 39.05 -18.61 23.94
CA ILE A 786 39.67 -17.46 23.29
C ILE A 786 40.87 -17.01 24.12
N ARG A 787 42.08 -17.32 23.65
CA ARG A 787 43.29 -16.67 24.18
C ARG A 787 43.40 -15.30 23.56
N VAL A 788 42.78 -14.30 24.19
CA VAL A 788 43.00 -12.91 23.84
C VAL A 788 44.46 -12.58 24.15
N SER A 789 45.30 -12.44 23.13
CA SER A 789 46.48 -11.58 23.28
C SER A 789 45.92 -10.21 23.63
N PRO A 790 46.23 -9.62 24.80
CA PRO A 790 45.63 -8.36 25.21
C PRO A 790 45.95 -7.30 24.14
N ALA A 791 44.96 -6.99 23.31
CA ALA A 791 44.96 -5.81 22.48
C ALA A 791 44.94 -4.63 23.45
N LEU A 792 45.83 -3.65 23.23
CA LEU A 792 45.99 -2.46 24.06
C LEU A 792 44.63 -1.93 24.51
N GLU A 793 44.27 -2.15 25.78
CA GLU A 793 43.14 -1.44 26.37
C GLU A 793 43.42 0.05 26.16
N LYS A 794 42.44 0.78 25.60
CA LYS A 794 42.54 2.25 25.55
C LYS A 794 42.86 2.74 26.96
N LEU A 795 43.85 3.61 27.05
CA LEU A 795 44.19 4.26 28.31
C LEU A 795 42.94 5.01 28.79
N THR A 796 42.57 4.79 30.04
CA THR A 796 41.58 5.63 30.71
C THR A 796 42.07 7.07 30.73
N GLU A 797 41.16 8.03 30.85
CA GLU A 797 41.49 9.46 30.92
C GLU A 797 42.59 9.73 31.95
N ARG A 798 42.52 9.05 33.11
CA ARG A 798 43.51 9.15 34.18
C ARG A 798 44.88 8.54 33.85
N GLU A 799 44.90 7.43 33.11
CA GLU A 799 46.15 6.83 32.63
C GLU A 799 46.79 7.67 31.51
N SER A 800 46.00 8.33 30.67
CA SER A 800 46.47 9.25 29.64
C SER A 800 47.12 10.50 30.25
N GLU A 801 46.52 11.09 31.29
CA GLU A 801 47.12 12.20 32.05
C GLU A 801 48.46 11.80 32.68
N VAL A 802 48.51 10.63 33.33
CA VAL A 802 49.76 10.10 33.92
C VAL A 802 50.80 9.85 32.83
N LEU A 803 50.40 9.32 31.66
CA LEU A 803 51.29 9.05 30.54
C LEU A 803 51.85 10.34 29.91
N ALA A 804 51.06 11.40 29.79
CA ALA A 804 51.53 12.71 29.31
C ALA A 804 52.62 13.29 30.24
N LEU A 805 52.40 13.24 31.55
CA LEU A 805 53.39 13.67 32.55
C LEU A 805 54.64 12.76 32.57
N ILE A 806 54.49 11.50 32.16
CA ILE A 806 55.64 10.62 31.95
C ILE A 806 56.49 11.12 30.77
N GLY A 807 55.85 11.57 29.69
CA GLY A 807 56.46 12.18 28.50
C GLY A 807 57.22 13.48 28.80
N GLU A 808 56.71 14.28 29.73
CA GLU A 808 57.37 15.50 30.24
C GLU A 808 58.62 15.21 31.12
N GLY A 809 58.85 13.95 31.50
CA GLY A 809 60.03 13.54 32.27
C GLY A 809 59.87 13.55 33.80
N LEU A 810 58.67 13.80 34.34
CA LEU A 810 58.42 13.91 35.78
C LEU A 810 58.51 12.56 36.52
N SER A 811 59.21 12.49 37.64
CA SER A 811 59.25 11.30 38.50
C SER A 811 57.87 10.94 39.08
N ASN A 812 57.71 9.69 39.54
CA ASN A 812 56.42 9.25 40.11
C ASN A 812 56.00 10.06 41.37
N SER A 813 56.96 10.68 42.08
CA SER A 813 56.66 11.57 43.22
C SER A 813 56.10 12.90 42.72
N GLU A 814 56.72 13.49 41.71
CA GLU A 814 56.28 14.76 41.12
C GLU A 814 54.92 14.61 40.43
N ILE A 815 54.65 13.46 39.79
CA ILE A 815 53.34 13.14 39.21
C ILE A 815 52.28 13.00 40.31
N ALA A 816 52.63 12.37 41.45
CA ALA A 816 51.73 12.21 42.58
C ALA A 816 51.34 13.58 43.17
N ASP A 817 52.31 14.47 43.33
CA ASP A 817 52.08 15.84 43.81
C ASP A 817 51.26 16.68 42.82
N LYS A 818 51.56 16.59 41.52
CA LYS A 818 50.90 17.37 40.44
C LYS A 818 49.44 16.93 40.19
N LEU A 819 49.14 15.65 40.38
CA LEU A 819 47.78 15.10 40.20
C LEU A 819 46.99 14.95 41.51
N HIS A 820 47.56 15.36 42.65
CA HIS A 820 47.00 15.16 43.99
C HIS A 820 46.65 13.68 44.28
N LEU A 821 47.52 12.77 43.89
CA LEU A 821 47.39 11.32 44.09
C LEU A 821 48.44 10.80 45.07
N THR A 822 48.22 9.63 45.66
CA THR A 822 49.28 8.97 46.45
C THR A 822 50.34 8.37 45.52
N LEU A 823 51.59 8.30 45.97
CA LEU A 823 52.68 7.64 45.23
C LEU A 823 52.35 6.17 44.86
N GLY A 824 51.59 5.47 45.72
CA GLY A 824 51.11 4.11 45.45
C GLY A 824 50.13 4.04 44.28
N THR A 825 49.20 4.99 44.21
CA THR A 825 48.22 5.12 43.12
C THR A 825 48.91 5.41 41.78
N VAL A 826 49.88 6.34 41.76
CA VAL A 826 50.66 6.64 40.54
C VAL A 826 51.46 5.43 40.08
N LYS A 827 52.11 4.69 40.99
CA LYS A 827 52.80 3.44 40.64
C LYS A 827 51.84 2.38 40.05
N GLY A 828 50.61 2.31 40.56
CA GLY A 828 49.54 1.48 40.01
C GLY A 828 49.20 1.84 38.57
N HIS A 829 48.95 3.13 38.29
CA HIS A 829 48.69 3.61 36.94
C HIS A 829 49.88 3.40 36.00
N VAL A 830 51.12 3.67 36.43
CA VAL A 830 52.33 3.41 35.63
C VAL A 830 52.45 1.94 35.25
N HIS A 831 52.14 1.03 36.17
CA HIS A 831 52.17 -0.40 35.89
C HIS A 831 51.10 -0.81 34.87
N GLN A 832 49.87 -0.29 35.00
CA GLN A 832 48.79 -0.51 34.05
C GLN A 832 49.13 0.08 32.68
N ILE A 833 49.67 1.30 32.61
CA ILE A 833 50.13 1.96 31.39
C ILE A 833 51.20 1.11 30.70
N PHE A 834 52.20 0.60 31.41
CA PHE A 834 53.26 -0.23 30.83
C PHE A 834 52.71 -1.55 30.29
N SER A 835 51.77 -2.16 31.02
CA SER A 835 51.07 -3.37 30.59
C SER A 835 50.24 -3.11 29.32
N LYS A 836 49.48 -2.00 29.29
CA LYS A 836 48.64 -1.60 28.16
C LYS A 836 49.48 -1.25 26.93
N LEU A 837 50.56 -0.50 27.10
CA LEU A 837 51.50 -0.10 26.02
C LEU A 837 52.46 -1.22 25.60
N GLN A 838 52.48 -2.36 26.30
CA GLN A 838 53.43 -3.47 26.12
C GLN A 838 54.91 -3.05 26.18
N VAL A 839 55.24 -2.16 27.12
CA VAL A 839 56.61 -1.67 27.35
C VAL A 839 57.13 -2.14 28.71
N LYS A 840 58.44 -2.38 28.82
CA LYS A 840 59.06 -2.92 30.05
C LYS A 840 59.60 -1.84 30.98
N ASN A 841 59.82 -0.63 30.46
CA ASN A 841 60.38 0.45 31.23
C ASN A 841 59.90 1.82 30.73
N ARG A 842 60.15 2.82 31.56
CA ARG A 842 59.74 4.20 31.33
C ARG A 842 60.32 4.81 30.05
N ALA A 843 61.57 4.49 29.72
CA ALA A 843 62.21 4.98 28.49
C ALA A 843 61.48 4.48 27.24
N GLN A 844 61.08 3.20 27.22
CA GLN A 844 60.28 2.62 26.14
C GLN A 844 58.89 3.24 26.05
N ALA A 845 58.26 3.57 27.18
CA ALA A 845 56.96 4.27 27.18
C ALA A 845 57.07 5.66 26.53
N ILE A 846 58.14 6.41 26.82
CA ILE A 846 58.39 7.75 26.24
C ILE A 846 58.66 7.68 24.74
N VAL A 847 59.44 6.69 24.27
CA VAL A 847 59.68 6.48 22.84
C VAL A 847 58.37 6.20 22.11
N ARG A 848 57.53 5.32 22.65
CA ARG A 848 56.24 4.95 22.06
C ARG A 848 55.24 6.12 22.03
N LEU A 849 55.30 7.03 23.01
CA LEU A 849 54.52 8.27 23.04
C LEU A 849 54.91 9.21 21.90
N ARG A 850 56.21 9.38 21.66
CA ARG A 850 56.74 10.22 20.57
C ARG A 850 56.43 9.65 19.19
N GLU A 851 56.40 8.33 19.05
CA GLU A 851 55.97 7.67 17.81
C GLU A 851 54.48 7.91 17.52
N SER A 852 53.62 7.95 18.55
CA SER A 852 52.18 8.25 18.39
C SER A 852 51.84 9.73 18.14
N GLU A 853 52.72 10.67 18.52
CA GLU A 853 52.53 12.11 18.24
C GLU A 853 52.93 12.52 16.81
N VAL A 854 53.62 11.65 16.06
CA VAL A 854 54.04 11.90 14.67
C VAL A 854 52.99 11.43 13.65
N ASP A 855 52.04 10.59 14.08
CA ASP A 855 50.92 10.06 13.26
C ASP A 855 49.60 10.85 13.43
N HIS A 856 49.62 12.06 14.02
CA HIS A 856 48.45 12.93 14.21
C HIS A 856 48.58 14.31 13.55
#